data_AF-A0A8T1Z0W0-F1
#
_entry.id   AF-A0A8T1Z0W0-F1
#
_cell.length_a   1.000
_cell.length_b   1.000
_cell.length_c   1.000
_cell.angle_alpha   90.00
_cell.angle_beta   90.00
_cell.angle_gamma   90.00
#
_symmetry.space_group_name_H-M   'P 1'
#
loop_
_entity.id
_entity.type
_entity.pdbx_description
1 polymer ?
#
loop_
_entity_poly.entity_id
_entity_poly.type
_entity_poly.pdbx_seq_one_letter_code
_entity_poly.pdbx_strand_id
1 'polypeptide(L)'
;MSSEKMGPVGGNMGDAFTDGAFAGVKKITVGKDLECVSYIKTQYEKDGKFETREHGTIRGELKEFAVDYPSECIIAVGGSYGNVDLYKAVLIKSLFFKTSYGRTSPIFGETNSSGKEFMLEGKNGGKLLGFLGRSGQAIDAIGAYFSPVPEPEKQEAIGGNMGDVFDDGVFECVKKITVGKDLGCVSYIKIEYEKDGKFETREHGTIRGELKEFAVDYPKECVIAVGGSYDHVDLYKAVLIKSLFFKTSYGRTSPIFGEKNSSGKEFLLEGRNGGKLLGFHGRSGQAIDAIGAYFWPFPAPVPEKREAMGGNMGDAFDDGVFDSVKKIIVGKDLGCVSYIKIEYAKDGKTETREHGTIRGELKEFAVDYPNECITSVGGSYGHVNLYKAVLIESLFFKTSYGRTSPIFGSSGNVAGKEFLLEGKNGGKLLGLHGRSGQAIDAIGAYFWSVPAPEKIEAMGGNMGVAFDDGVFDGVKKIIVGKDLGCVSYIKIEYEKNKKIETREHGTIRGELKEFAVDYPSECIIAVGGSYGNVDLYKAVLIKSLFFKTSYGRTSPIFGETNSSGKEFMLEGKNGGKLLGFLGRSGQAIDAIGAYFSPVPEPEKQEAIGGNMGDVFDDGVFECVKKITVGKDLGCVSYIKIEYEKDGKFETREHGTIRGELKEFAVDYPKECVIAVGGTYDHVDLYKAVLIKSLFFKTSYGRTSPIFGETNSSGKEFLLEGRNGGKLLGFHGRSGQAIDAIGAYFWPFPAPVPEKREAMGGNMGDAFDDGVFDSVKKIIVGKDLGCVSYIKIEYAKDGKTETREHRTIRGELKEFAVDYPNECITSVGGSYGHVNLYKAVLIESLFFKTSYGRTSPIFGSSGNVAGKEFLLEGKNGGKLLGLHGRSGQAIDAIGAYFWSVPAPEKIEAMGGNMGVAFDDGVFDGVKKIIVGKDLGCVSYIKIEYEKNKKIETREHGTIRGELKEFAVDYPYECITSVGGSYDHVDLYKAVLIKSLFFKTSYGRTSPIFGETNSSGNQLMLEGKNGGKLLGFHGRSGQAIDAIGAYFGCGNGGT
;
A
#
# COMPACT_ATOMS: atom_id res chain seq x y z
N MET A 1 -34.07 -16.24 -22.85
CA MET A 1 -32.77 -16.84 -22.48
C MET A 1 -33.05 -17.86 -21.39
N SER A 2 -32.61 -19.10 -21.53
CA SER A 2 -32.55 -20.03 -20.40
C SER A 2 -31.56 -19.43 -19.39
N SER A 3 -31.90 -19.39 -18.10
CA SER A 3 -31.00 -18.96 -17.03
C SER A 3 -31.00 -20.06 -15.95
N GLU A 4 -29.84 -20.35 -15.37
CA GLU A 4 -29.76 -21.26 -14.24
C GLU A 4 -30.14 -20.50 -12.98
N LYS A 5 -31.24 -20.91 -12.34
CA LYS A 5 -31.75 -20.30 -11.12
C LYS A 5 -31.21 -21.05 -9.91
N MET A 6 -30.46 -20.37 -9.05
CA MET A 6 -29.92 -20.90 -7.80
C MET A 6 -30.54 -20.17 -6.60
N GLY A 7 -31.06 -20.93 -5.63
CA GLY A 7 -31.74 -20.38 -4.45
C GLY A 7 -33.19 -19.93 -4.69
N PRO A 8 -33.76 -19.07 -3.81
CA PRO A 8 -33.06 -18.31 -2.78
C PRO A 8 -32.79 -19.12 -1.51
N VAL A 9 -31.72 -18.75 -0.80
CA VAL A 9 -31.35 -19.27 0.52
C VAL A 9 -31.49 -18.16 1.55
N GLY A 10 -31.94 -18.48 2.77
CA GLY A 10 -32.23 -17.49 3.82
C GLY A 10 -33.56 -17.73 4.52
N GLY A 11 -34.14 -16.66 5.08
CA GLY A 11 -35.45 -16.67 5.75
C GLY A 11 -36.65 -16.66 4.80
N ASN A 12 -37.83 -16.90 5.37
CA ASN A 12 -39.10 -16.98 4.65
C ASN A 12 -39.98 -15.72 4.81
N MET A 13 -39.49 -14.71 5.52
CA MET A 13 -40.16 -13.41 5.72
C MET A 13 -39.89 -12.46 4.54
N GLY A 14 -40.38 -11.22 4.62
CA GLY A 14 -40.24 -10.20 3.57
C GLY A 14 -41.07 -10.46 2.30
N ASP A 15 -41.02 -9.54 1.35
CA ASP A 15 -41.68 -9.67 0.04
C ASP A 15 -40.72 -10.26 -0.99
N ALA A 16 -41.24 -11.12 -1.87
CA ALA A 16 -40.42 -11.74 -2.91
C ALA A 16 -40.01 -10.73 -3.99
N PHE A 17 -38.75 -10.78 -4.42
CA PHE A 17 -38.23 -9.95 -5.50
C PHE A 17 -37.50 -10.77 -6.57
N THR A 18 -37.44 -10.22 -7.78
CA THR A 18 -36.62 -10.71 -8.88
C THR A 18 -36.17 -9.54 -9.74
N ASP A 19 -34.88 -9.51 -10.06
CA ASP A 19 -34.30 -8.50 -10.95
C ASP A 19 -34.60 -8.79 -12.42
N GLY A 20 -34.87 -10.07 -12.75
CA GLY A 20 -34.83 -10.58 -14.13
C GLY A 20 -33.42 -10.96 -14.57
N ALA A 21 -33.23 -11.26 -15.85
CA ALA A 21 -31.93 -11.61 -16.43
C ALA A 21 -31.40 -10.46 -17.29
N PHE A 22 -30.17 -10.02 -17.00
CA PHE A 22 -29.45 -8.97 -17.71
C PHE A 22 -28.24 -9.53 -18.47
N ALA A 23 -27.44 -8.67 -19.12
CA ALA A 23 -26.25 -9.09 -19.86
C ALA A 23 -25.03 -9.31 -18.95
N GLY A 24 -24.96 -8.64 -17.80
CA GLY A 24 -23.92 -8.84 -16.79
C GLY A 24 -23.94 -7.75 -15.72
N VAL A 25 -23.11 -7.92 -14.69
CA VAL A 25 -23.04 -6.99 -13.55
C VAL A 25 -21.84 -6.07 -13.70
N LYS A 26 -22.06 -4.76 -13.65
CA LYS A 26 -20.98 -3.75 -13.61
C LYS A 26 -20.59 -3.41 -12.18
N LYS A 27 -21.55 -3.39 -11.26
CA LYS A 27 -21.34 -3.00 -9.88
C LYS A 27 -22.41 -3.56 -8.95
N ILE A 28 -22.02 -3.97 -7.76
CA ILE A 28 -22.93 -4.30 -6.66
C ILE A 28 -22.62 -3.36 -5.50
N THR A 29 -23.64 -2.80 -4.88
CA THR A 29 -23.56 -2.01 -3.65
C THR A 29 -24.36 -2.76 -2.59
N VAL A 30 -23.76 -3.06 -1.45
CA VAL A 30 -24.40 -3.79 -0.36
C VAL A 30 -24.41 -2.92 0.88
N GLY A 31 -25.58 -2.77 1.51
CA GLY A 31 -25.74 -2.08 2.79
C GLY A 31 -25.79 -3.08 3.93
N LYS A 32 -25.06 -2.78 5.00
CA LYS A 32 -25.09 -3.52 6.26
C LYS A 32 -25.95 -2.77 7.28
N ASP A 33 -26.77 -3.49 8.04
CA ASP A 33 -27.38 -3.00 9.27
C ASP A 33 -27.21 -4.03 10.38
N LEU A 34 -26.65 -3.59 11.50
CA LEU A 34 -26.37 -4.44 12.67
C LEU A 34 -25.65 -5.74 12.28
N GLU A 35 -26.31 -6.90 12.41
CA GLU A 35 -25.77 -8.24 12.11
C GLU A 35 -26.23 -8.80 10.75
N CYS A 36 -26.77 -7.97 9.84
CA CYS A 36 -27.31 -8.44 8.58
C CYS A 36 -27.06 -7.54 7.37
N VAL A 37 -27.27 -8.11 6.19
CA VAL A 37 -27.35 -7.37 4.94
C VAL A 37 -28.73 -6.74 4.88
N SER A 38 -28.78 -5.41 4.99
CA SER A 38 -30.02 -4.66 5.01
C SER A 38 -30.46 -4.24 3.62
N TYR A 39 -29.52 -4.08 2.68
CA TYR A 39 -29.75 -3.52 1.35
C TYR A 39 -28.82 -4.13 0.31
N ILE A 40 -29.31 -4.30 -0.91
CA ILE A 40 -28.49 -4.63 -2.07
C ILE A 40 -28.96 -3.81 -3.27
N LYS A 41 -28.01 -3.25 -4.01
CA LYS A 41 -28.23 -2.52 -5.26
C LYS A 41 -27.26 -3.02 -6.31
N THR A 42 -27.78 -3.38 -7.47
CA THR A 42 -26.96 -3.92 -8.55
C THR A 42 -27.15 -3.09 -9.80
N GLN A 43 -26.03 -2.69 -10.42
CA GLN A 43 -25.99 -2.09 -11.74
C GLN A 43 -25.70 -3.17 -12.77
N TYR A 44 -26.70 -3.42 -13.61
CA TYR A 44 -26.65 -4.39 -14.68
C TYR A 44 -26.49 -3.72 -16.04
N GLU A 45 -25.82 -4.39 -16.97
CA GLU A 45 -25.82 -3.98 -18.37
C GLU A 45 -27.04 -4.56 -19.11
N LYS A 46 -27.68 -3.71 -19.91
CA LYS A 46 -28.77 -4.07 -20.81
C LYS A 46 -28.76 -3.17 -22.04
N ASP A 47 -28.68 -3.78 -23.22
CA ASP A 47 -28.76 -3.11 -24.52
C ASP A 47 -27.79 -1.91 -24.65
N GLY A 48 -26.58 -2.03 -24.10
CA GLY A 48 -25.53 -1.00 -24.14
C GLY A 48 -25.69 0.12 -23.12
N LYS A 49 -26.62 0.00 -22.17
CA LYS A 49 -26.84 0.94 -21.06
C LYS A 49 -26.80 0.23 -19.71
N PHE A 50 -26.63 0.98 -18.62
CA PHE A 50 -26.67 0.42 -17.28
C PHE A 50 -28.01 0.70 -16.61
N GLU A 51 -28.70 -0.37 -16.21
CA GLU A 51 -29.91 -0.32 -15.39
C GLU A 51 -29.59 -0.69 -13.95
N THR A 52 -30.31 -0.09 -13.00
CA THR A 52 -30.15 -0.37 -11.57
C THR A 52 -31.37 -1.12 -11.03
N ARG A 53 -31.13 -2.07 -10.13
CA ARG A 53 -32.14 -2.69 -9.28
C ARG A 53 -31.69 -2.62 -7.82
N GLU A 54 -32.63 -2.51 -6.89
CA GLU A 54 -32.35 -2.38 -5.47
C GLU A 54 -33.41 -3.07 -4.62
N HIS A 55 -33.00 -3.65 -3.48
CA HIS A 55 -33.84 -4.38 -2.54
C HIS A 55 -33.39 -4.12 -1.10
N GLY A 56 -34.33 -4.23 -0.14
CA GLY A 56 -34.09 -3.96 1.28
C GLY A 56 -34.12 -2.49 1.65
N THR A 57 -33.57 -2.12 2.82
CA THR A 57 -33.57 -0.74 3.33
C THR A 57 -32.16 -0.24 3.69
N ILE A 58 -31.89 1.02 3.34
CA ILE A 58 -30.62 1.70 3.64
C ILE A 58 -30.67 2.15 5.10
N ARG A 59 -29.92 1.48 5.98
CA ARG A 59 -29.84 1.79 7.41
C ARG A 59 -28.43 1.92 7.97
N GLY A 60 -27.42 1.58 7.17
CA GLY A 60 -26.00 1.68 7.54
C GLY A 60 -25.08 1.91 6.33
N GLU A 61 -23.81 1.59 6.52
CA GLU A 61 -22.76 1.83 5.52
C GLU A 61 -22.99 1.04 4.24
N LEU A 62 -22.86 1.72 3.09
CA LEU A 62 -22.90 1.12 1.77
C LEU A 62 -21.48 0.83 1.30
N LYS A 63 -21.19 -0.43 0.97
CA LYS A 63 -19.92 -0.82 0.36
C LYS A 63 -20.14 -1.29 -1.07
N GLU A 64 -19.23 -0.95 -1.96
CA GLU A 64 -19.36 -1.25 -3.39
C GLU A 64 -18.34 -2.30 -3.85
N PHE A 65 -18.79 -3.15 -4.77
CA PHE A 65 -17.98 -4.09 -5.53
C PHE A 65 -18.15 -3.79 -7.02
N ALA A 66 -17.19 -3.08 -7.60
CA ALA A 66 -17.13 -2.83 -9.03
C ALA A 66 -16.56 -4.06 -9.76
N VAL A 67 -17.15 -4.43 -10.89
CA VAL A 67 -16.74 -5.53 -11.78
C VAL A 67 -16.21 -4.91 -13.07
N ASP A 68 -15.08 -5.39 -13.59
CA ASP A 68 -14.51 -4.89 -14.84
C ASP A 68 -15.25 -5.41 -16.09
N TYR A 69 -16.58 -5.24 -16.11
CA TYR A 69 -17.40 -5.63 -17.25
C TYR A 69 -17.02 -4.85 -18.51
N PRO A 70 -16.91 -5.52 -19.69
CA PRO A 70 -17.27 -6.92 -19.96
C PRO A 70 -16.12 -7.93 -19.81
N SER A 71 -14.91 -7.47 -19.48
CA SER A 71 -13.71 -8.29 -19.39
C SER A 71 -13.79 -9.27 -18.21
N GLU A 72 -14.50 -8.87 -17.16
CA GLU A 72 -14.75 -9.63 -15.95
C GLU A 72 -16.24 -9.81 -15.66
N CYS A 73 -16.60 -10.96 -15.11
CA CYS A 73 -17.95 -11.24 -14.63
C CYS A 73 -17.95 -11.92 -13.25
N ILE A 74 -19.05 -11.78 -12.50
CA ILE A 74 -19.25 -12.52 -11.25
C ILE A 74 -19.69 -13.93 -11.61
N ILE A 75 -19.04 -14.94 -11.04
CA ILE A 75 -19.31 -16.37 -11.31
C ILE A 75 -19.87 -17.09 -10.08
N ALA A 76 -19.77 -16.48 -8.89
CA ALA A 76 -20.32 -17.02 -7.66
C ALA A 76 -20.79 -15.90 -6.71
N VAL A 77 -21.84 -16.20 -5.95
CA VAL A 77 -22.35 -15.39 -4.84
C VAL A 77 -22.33 -16.28 -3.60
N GLY A 78 -21.49 -15.95 -2.63
CA GLY A 78 -21.42 -16.65 -1.35
C GLY A 78 -21.88 -15.78 -0.19
N GLY A 79 -22.02 -16.37 0.98
CA GLY A 79 -22.41 -15.63 2.18
C GLY A 79 -22.84 -16.53 3.33
N SER A 80 -23.49 -15.93 4.32
CA SER A 80 -24.09 -16.64 5.45
C SER A 80 -25.48 -16.09 5.75
N TYR A 81 -26.36 -16.92 6.32
CA TYR A 81 -27.65 -16.50 6.84
C TYR A 81 -27.93 -17.14 8.21
N GLY A 82 -28.73 -16.47 9.02
CA GLY A 82 -29.00 -16.93 10.38
C GLY A 82 -30.03 -16.08 11.10
N ASN A 83 -30.41 -16.49 12.31
CA ASN A 83 -31.33 -15.71 13.14
C ASN A 83 -30.68 -14.39 13.57
N VAL A 84 -31.44 -13.29 13.47
CA VAL A 84 -31.07 -11.97 13.98
C VAL A 84 -32.12 -11.56 15.00
N ASP A 85 -31.74 -11.60 16.27
CA ASP A 85 -32.68 -11.46 17.41
C ASP A 85 -33.47 -10.15 17.39
N LEU A 86 -32.83 -9.04 17.00
CA LEU A 86 -33.48 -7.73 16.93
C LEU A 86 -34.61 -7.69 15.88
N TYR A 87 -34.41 -8.41 14.77
CA TYR A 87 -35.37 -8.52 13.69
C TYR A 87 -36.36 -9.67 13.88
N LYS A 88 -36.12 -10.55 14.88
CA LYS A 88 -36.89 -11.77 15.15
C LYS A 88 -37.11 -12.63 13.89
N ALA A 89 -36.12 -12.65 13.00
CA ALA A 89 -36.19 -13.27 11.70
C ALA A 89 -34.85 -13.90 11.29
N VAL A 90 -34.90 -14.85 10.36
CA VAL A 90 -33.71 -15.37 9.68
C VAL A 90 -33.39 -14.44 8.51
N LEU A 91 -32.20 -13.84 8.51
CA LEU A 91 -31.78 -12.87 7.50
C LEU A 91 -30.45 -13.29 6.87
N ILE A 92 -30.16 -12.75 5.69
CA ILE A 92 -28.82 -12.80 5.12
C ILE A 92 -27.90 -12.00 6.03
N LYS A 93 -26.95 -12.69 6.66
CA LYS A 93 -25.96 -12.09 7.56
C LYS A 93 -24.79 -11.52 6.77
N SER A 94 -24.35 -12.22 5.73
CA SER A 94 -23.25 -11.76 4.89
C SER A 94 -23.38 -12.17 3.41
N LEU A 95 -22.64 -11.47 2.54
CA LEU A 95 -22.51 -11.71 1.11
C LEU A 95 -21.06 -11.50 0.64
N PHE A 96 -20.60 -12.26 -0.33
CA PHE A 96 -19.40 -11.97 -1.12
C PHE A 96 -19.57 -12.51 -2.54
N PHE A 97 -18.70 -12.05 -3.44
CA PHE A 97 -18.79 -12.34 -4.88
C PHE A 97 -17.43 -12.83 -5.39
N LYS A 98 -17.40 -13.93 -6.14
CA LYS A 98 -16.18 -14.35 -6.87
C LYS A 98 -16.32 -14.00 -8.34
N THR A 99 -15.21 -13.65 -8.98
CA THR A 99 -15.20 -13.26 -10.40
C THR A 99 -14.42 -14.23 -11.28
N SER A 100 -14.63 -14.12 -12.60
CA SER A 100 -13.90 -14.85 -13.63
C SER A 100 -12.40 -14.57 -13.67
N TYR A 101 -11.93 -13.53 -12.96
CA TYR A 101 -10.51 -13.21 -12.79
C TYR A 101 -9.90 -13.84 -11.53
N GLY A 102 -10.66 -14.67 -10.82
CA GLY A 102 -10.19 -15.32 -9.60
C GLY A 102 -10.15 -14.40 -8.37
N ARG A 103 -10.62 -13.14 -8.48
CA ARG A 103 -10.74 -12.26 -7.32
C ARG A 103 -12.06 -12.49 -6.57
N THR A 104 -12.00 -12.39 -5.25
CA THR A 104 -13.16 -12.46 -4.36
C THR A 104 -13.37 -11.08 -3.75
N SER A 105 -14.61 -10.61 -3.71
CA SER A 105 -14.96 -9.36 -3.05
C SER A 105 -14.69 -9.45 -1.54
N PRO A 106 -14.59 -8.31 -0.84
CA PRO A 106 -14.78 -8.30 0.61
C PRO A 106 -16.11 -8.95 1.00
N ILE A 107 -16.19 -9.47 2.21
CA ILE A 107 -17.44 -9.93 2.80
C ILE A 107 -18.26 -8.71 3.22
N PHE A 108 -19.43 -8.55 2.62
CA PHE A 108 -20.45 -7.56 2.94
C PHE A 108 -21.37 -8.10 4.04
N GLY A 109 -21.60 -7.38 5.13
CA GLY A 109 -22.44 -7.83 6.26
C GLY A 109 -21.64 -8.25 7.50
N GLU A 110 -22.09 -9.29 8.20
CA GLU A 110 -21.52 -9.77 9.47
C GLU A 110 -20.49 -10.88 9.27
N THR A 111 -19.22 -10.56 9.50
CA THR A 111 -18.05 -11.41 9.21
C THR A 111 -17.76 -12.45 10.28
N ASN A 112 -18.34 -12.33 11.48
CA ASN A 112 -18.09 -13.19 12.64
C ASN A 112 -19.36 -13.91 13.14
N SER A 113 -20.30 -14.24 12.24
CA SER A 113 -21.62 -14.74 12.64
C SER A 113 -21.71 -16.28 12.73
N SER A 114 -22.43 -16.78 13.73
CA SER A 114 -22.84 -18.18 13.92
C SER A 114 -23.89 -18.68 12.91
N GLY A 115 -23.88 -18.15 11.69
CA GLY A 115 -24.85 -18.45 10.63
C GLY A 115 -24.49 -19.66 9.77
N LYS A 116 -25.45 -20.15 8.99
CA LYS A 116 -25.21 -21.21 8.00
C LYS A 116 -24.65 -20.59 6.72
N GLU A 117 -23.49 -21.06 6.30
CA GLU A 117 -22.84 -20.63 5.07
C GLU A 117 -23.57 -21.16 3.82
N PHE A 118 -23.45 -20.41 2.74
CA PHE A 118 -23.94 -20.81 1.42
C PHE A 118 -23.03 -20.31 0.31
N MET A 119 -23.08 -21.02 -0.81
CA MET A 119 -22.46 -20.62 -2.06
C MET A 119 -23.41 -20.92 -3.20
N LEU A 120 -23.69 -19.92 -4.03
CA LEU A 120 -24.43 -20.03 -5.28
C LEU A 120 -23.42 -19.85 -6.42
N GLU A 121 -23.09 -20.92 -7.12
CA GLU A 121 -22.13 -20.89 -8.23
C GLU A 121 -22.84 -21.31 -9.52
N GLY A 122 -22.59 -20.60 -10.62
CA GLY A 122 -23.04 -21.03 -11.94
C GLY A 122 -22.24 -22.25 -12.38
N LYS A 123 -22.90 -23.27 -12.95
CA LYS A 123 -22.17 -24.43 -13.50
C LYS A 123 -21.15 -23.98 -14.54
N ASN A 124 -19.92 -24.49 -14.45
CA ASN A 124 -18.80 -24.21 -15.36
C ASN A 124 -18.49 -22.70 -15.52
N GLY A 125 -18.69 -21.88 -14.47
CA GLY A 125 -18.31 -20.46 -14.49
C GLY A 125 -19.29 -19.53 -15.21
N GLY A 126 -20.58 -19.90 -15.29
CA GLY A 126 -21.64 -19.03 -15.82
C GLY A 126 -21.68 -17.67 -15.11
N LYS A 127 -21.91 -16.58 -15.86
CA LYS A 127 -21.88 -15.22 -15.31
C LYS A 127 -23.19 -14.86 -14.60
N LEU A 128 -23.12 -14.11 -13.51
CA LEU A 128 -24.28 -13.59 -12.79
C LEU A 128 -25.05 -12.62 -13.69
N LEU A 129 -26.33 -12.93 -13.92
CA LEU A 129 -27.26 -12.15 -14.74
C LEU A 129 -28.27 -11.36 -13.93
N GLY A 130 -28.53 -11.73 -12.68
CA GLY A 130 -29.56 -11.10 -11.86
C GLY A 130 -29.71 -11.73 -10.49
N PHE A 131 -30.28 -11.01 -9.54
CA PHE A 131 -30.68 -11.55 -8.24
C PHE A 131 -32.17 -11.87 -8.18
N LEU A 132 -32.51 -12.79 -7.30
CA LEU A 132 -33.87 -12.99 -6.81
C LEU A 132 -33.82 -13.22 -5.31
N GLY A 133 -34.93 -13.08 -4.61
CA GLY A 133 -34.89 -13.25 -3.16
C GLY A 133 -36.15 -12.82 -2.46
N ARG A 134 -35.99 -12.50 -1.18
CA ARG A 134 -37.02 -11.90 -0.34
C ARG A 134 -36.41 -10.76 0.45
N SER A 135 -37.10 -9.64 0.52
CA SER A 135 -36.66 -8.48 1.31
C SER A 135 -37.83 -7.76 1.94
N GLY A 136 -37.64 -7.29 3.16
CA GLY A 136 -38.54 -6.37 3.87
C GLY A 136 -37.74 -5.23 4.47
N GLN A 137 -37.61 -5.24 5.81
CA GLN A 137 -36.72 -4.30 6.52
C GLN A 137 -35.23 -4.57 6.23
N ALA A 138 -34.89 -5.82 5.90
CA ALA A 138 -33.55 -6.27 5.51
C ALA A 138 -33.66 -7.30 4.38
N ILE A 139 -32.54 -7.90 3.97
CA ILE A 139 -32.54 -9.01 2.99
C ILE A 139 -32.80 -10.32 3.75
N ASP A 140 -34.02 -10.86 3.60
CA ASP A 140 -34.43 -12.11 4.23
C ASP A 140 -33.79 -13.32 3.56
N ALA A 141 -33.82 -13.36 2.22
CA ALA A 141 -33.25 -14.45 1.43
C ALA A 141 -32.71 -13.96 0.09
N ILE A 142 -31.71 -14.65 -0.44
CA ILE A 142 -31.08 -14.29 -1.71
C ILE A 142 -30.77 -15.51 -2.58
N GLY A 143 -30.99 -15.34 -3.87
CA GLY A 143 -30.75 -16.29 -4.94
C GLY A 143 -30.20 -15.54 -6.16
N ALA A 144 -29.70 -16.27 -7.12
CA ALA A 144 -29.02 -15.73 -8.28
C ALA A 144 -29.48 -16.43 -9.56
N TYR A 145 -29.57 -15.66 -10.64
CA TYR A 145 -29.63 -16.15 -12.01
C TYR A 145 -28.23 -16.11 -12.58
N PHE A 146 -27.69 -17.27 -12.95
CA PHE A 146 -26.46 -17.36 -13.73
C PHE A 146 -26.80 -17.60 -15.19
N SER A 147 -25.95 -17.10 -16.09
CA SER A 147 -26.05 -17.44 -17.49
C SER A 147 -25.77 -18.92 -17.64
N PRO A 148 -26.47 -19.62 -18.53
CA PRO A 148 -25.88 -20.81 -19.10
C PRO A 148 -24.53 -20.38 -19.68
N VAL A 149 -23.56 -21.29 -19.60
CA VAL A 149 -22.21 -21.11 -20.15
C VAL A 149 -22.33 -20.42 -21.51
N PRO A 150 -21.62 -19.30 -21.78
CA PRO A 150 -21.54 -18.84 -23.16
C PRO A 150 -20.92 -19.98 -23.95
N GLU A 151 -21.65 -20.53 -24.92
CA GLU A 151 -21.20 -21.70 -25.66
C GLU A 151 -19.76 -21.45 -26.11
N PRO A 152 -18.82 -22.35 -25.75
CA PRO A 152 -17.45 -22.25 -26.21
C PRO A 152 -17.44 -22.01 -27.70
N GLU A 153 -16.62 -21.07 -28.13
CA GLU A 153 -16.46 -20.81 -29.54
C GLU A 153 -15.83 -22.05 -30.18
N LYS A 154 -16.66 -22.81 -30.90
CA LYS A 154 -16.24 -23.98 -31.63
C LYS A 154 -15.66 -23.54 -32.96
N GLN A 155 -14.36 -23.74 -33.12
CA GLN A 155 -13.71 -23.69 -34.42
C GLN A 155 -13.81 -25.10 -35.05
N GLU A 156 -14.42 -25.16 -36.23
CA GLU A 156 -14.67 -26.43 -36.93
C GLU A 156 -13.37 -27.15 -37.31
N ALA A 157 -13.44 -28.49 -37.40
CA ALA A 157 -12.26 -29.30 -37.64
C ALA A 157 -11.71 -29.09 -39.05
N ILE A 158 -10.40 -28.88 -39.15
CA ILE A 158 -9.67 -28.71 -40.41
C ILE A 158 -8.80 -29.94 -40.63
N GLY A 159 -8.79 -30.50 -41.85
CA GLY A 159 -8.00 -31.68 -42.22
C GLY A 159 -8.75 -32.64 -43.15
N GLY A 160 -8.44 -33.92 -43.05
CA GLY A 160 -9.10 -35.01 -43.77
C GLY A 160 -10.45 -35.43 -43.18
N ASN A 161 -11.22 -36.17 -43.98
CA ASN A 161 -12.56 -36.65 -43.63
C ASN A 161 -12.59 -38.15 -43.26
N MET A 162 -11.44 -38.80 -43.18
CA MET A 162 -11.28 -40.19 -42.75
C MET A 162 -11.17 -40.27 -41.21
N GLY A 163 -10.86 -41.44 -40.66
CA GLY A 163 -10.76 -41.66 -39.20
C GLY A 163 -12.08 -41.60 -38.46
N ASP A 164 -12.05 -41.98 -37.18
CA ASP A 164 -13.18 -41.92 -36.26
C ASP A 164 -13.27 -40.54 -35.60
N VAL A 165 -14.50 -40.06 -35.37
CA VAL A 165 -14.74 -38.76 -34.76
C VAL A 165 -14.38 -38.79 -33.28
N PHE A 166 -13.71 -37.76 -32.78
CA PHE A 166 -13.49 -37.54 -31.37
C PHE A 166 -13.92 -36.13 -30.94
N ASP A 167 -14.33 -36.01 -29.68
CA ASP A 167 -14.63 -34.75 -29.02
C ASP A 167 -14.27 -34.90 -27.53
N ASP A 168 -13.32 -34.09 -27.07
CA ASP A 168 -12.85 -34.15 -25.69
C ASP A 168 -13.84 -33.51 -24.70
N GLY A 169 -14.73 -32.66 -25.21
CA GLY A 169 -15.56 -31.77 -24.42
C GLY A 169 -14.82 -30.50 -24.00
N VAL A 170 -15.38 -29.81 -23.01
CA VAL A 170 -14.95 -28.48 -22.56
C VAL A 170 -14.36 -28.60 -21.16
N PHE A 171 -13.15 -28.12 -20.99
CA PHE A 171 -12.39 -28.11 -19.73
C PHE A 171 -12.03 -26.69 -19.31
N GLU A 172 -11.41 -26.54 -18.14
CA GLU A 172 -11.01 -25.22 -17.64
C GLU A 172 -9.78 -24.67 -18.37
N CYS A 173 -8.79 -25.52 -18.66
CA CYS A 173 -7.53 -25.13 -19.30
C CYS A 173 -6.75 -26.37 -19.80
N VAL A 174 -5.81 -26.14 -20.72
CA VAL A 174 -4.77 -27.10 -21.13
C VAL A 174 -3.49 -26.87 -20.34
N LYS A 175 -2.92 -27.93 -19.76
CA LYS A 175 -1.66 -27.89 -18.98
C LYS A 175 -0.47 -28.43 -19.76
N LYS A 176 -0.67 -29.52 -20.51
CA LYS A 176 0.39 -30.14 -21.30
C LYS A 176 -0.20 -30.75 -22.57
N ILE A 177 0.55 -30.64 -23.66
CA ILE A 177 0.24 -31.29 -24.93
C ILE A 177 1.43 -32.16 -25.31
N THR A 178 1.18 -33.41 -25.69
CA THR A 178 2.18 -34.32 -26.24
C THR A 178 1.76 -34.68 -27.66
N VAL A 179 2.65 -34.53 -28.64
CA VAL A 179 2.38 -34.81 -30.05
C VAL A 179 3.37 -35.83 -30.57
N GLY A 180 2.86 -36.88 -31.20
CA GLY A 180 3.64 -37.90 -31.91
C GLY A 180 3.74 -37.60 -33.40
N LYS A 181 4.92 -37.86 -33.97
CA LYS A 181 5.16 -37.78 -35.41
C LYS A 181 5.55 -39.15 -35.94
N ASP A 182 4.89 -39.58 -37.02
CA ASP A 182 5.30 -40.74 -37.79
C ASP A 182 5.05 -40.54 -39.29
N LEU A 183 5.89 -41.13 -40.13
CA LEU A 183 5.70 -41.25 -41.60
C LEU A 183 5.22 -39.95 -42.31
N GLY A 184 5.74 -38.79 -41.89
CA GLY A 184 5.43 -37.49 -42.49
C GLY A 184 4.14 -36.82 -42.01
N CYS A 185 3.53 -37.31 -40.92
CA CYS A 185 2.31 -36.74 -40.34
C CYS A 185 2.31 -36.73 -38.81
N VAL A 186 1.29 -36.09 -38.23
CA VAL A 186 1.00 -36.17 -36.80
C VAL A 186 0.24 -37.47 -36.54
N SER A 187 0.93 -38.42 -35.88
CA SER A 187 0.39 -39.76 -35.61
C SER A 187 -0.46 -39.82 -34.34
N TYR A 188 -0.16 -38.96 -33.36
CA TYR A 188 -0.75 -39.02 -32.03
C TYR A 188 -0.84 -37.63 -31.38
N ILE A 189 -1.87 -37.39 -30.57
CA ILE A 189 -1.93 -36.24 -29.66
C ILE A 189 -2.51 -36.68 -28.31
N LYS A 190 -1.89 -36.20 -27.22
CA LYS A 190 -2.36 -36.36 -25.85
C LYS A 190 -2.41 -35.01 -25.17
N ILE A 191 -3.52 -34.73 -24.50
CA ILE A 191 -3.77 -33.47 -23.83
C ILE A 191 -4.10 -33.73 -22.36
N GLU A 192 -3.40 -33.01 -21.49
CA GLU A 192 -3.71 -32.95 -20.06
C GLU A 192 -4.51 -31.68 -19.78
N TYR A 193 -5.78 -31.87 -19.40
CA TYR A 193 -6.73 -30.84 -19.05
C TYR A 193 -6.88 -30.70 -17.54
N GLU A 194 -7.25 -29.50 -17.09
CA GLU A 194 -7.70 -29.26 -15.73
C GLU A 194 -9.22 -29.15 -15.67
N LYS A 195 -9.82 -29.76 -14.63
CA LYS A 195 -11.24 -29.69 -14.32
C LYS A 195 -11.49 -29.93 -12.83
N ASP A 196 -12.17 -29.00 -12.17
CA ASP A 196 -12.53 -29.07 -10.75
C ASP A 196 -11.32 -29.33 -9.83
N GLY A 197 -10.18 -28.70 -10.15
CA GLY A 197 -8.91 -28.87 -9.42
C GLY A 197 -8.25 -30.25 -9.59
N LYS A 198 -8.71 -31.07 -10.54
CA LYS A 198 -8.11 -32.37 -10.91
C LYS A 198 -7.63 -32.36 -12.36
N PHE A 199 -6.70 -33.26 -12.68
CA PHE A 199 -6.19 -33.42 -14.03
C PHE A 199 -6.85 -34.59 -14.73
N GLU A 200 -7.41 -34.33 -15.92
CA GLU A 200 -7.95 -35.33 -16.82
C GLU A 200 -7.08 -35.41 -18.09
N THR A 201 -6.98 -36.60 -18.67
CA THR A 201 -6.19 -36.82 -19.88
C THR A 201 -7.09 -37.32 -21.00
N ARG A 202 -6.85 -36.82 -22.22
CA ARG A 202 -7.46 -37.30 -23.47
C ARG A 202 -6.37 -37.59 -24.48
N GLU A 203 -6.58 -38.59 -25.33
CA GLU A 203 -5.60 -39.03 -26.32
C GLU A 203 -6.25 -39.52 -27.60
N HIS A 204 -5.63 -39.21 -28.74
CA HIS A 204 -6.15 -39.50 -30.07
C HIS A 204 -5.03 -39.92 -31.03
N GLY A 205 -5.38 -40.74 -32.03
CA GLY A 205 -4.42 -41.31 -32.98
C GLY A 205 -3.66 -42.53 -32.42
N THR A 206 -2.53 -42.86 -33.05
CA THR A 206 -1.71 -44.03 -32.70
C THR A 206 -0.32 -43.63 -32.25
N ILE A 207 0.09 -44.05 -31.05
CA ILE A 207 1.42 -43.78 -30.49
C ILE A 207 2.48 -44.48 -31.35
N ARG A 208 3.08 -43.73 -32.28
CA ARG A 208 4.19 -44.17 -33.16
C ARG A 208 5.17 -43.04 -33.40
N GLY A 209 6.44 -43.41 -33.55
CA GLY A 209 7.53 -42.48 -33.84
C GLY A 209 7.96 -41.63 -32.63
N GLU A 210 8.46 -40.42 -32.90
CA GLU A 210 9.01 -39.53 -31.87
C GLU A 210 7.89 -38.72 -31.20
N LEU A 211 7.81 -38.79 -29.87
CA LEU A 211 6.91 -37.96 -29.06
C LEU A 211 7.64 -36.69 -28.63
N LYS A 212 6.96 -35.55 -28.73
CA LYS A 212 7.43 -34.27 -28.20
C LYS A 212 6.36 -33.61 -27.36
N GLU A 213 6.79 -32.98 -26.28
CA GLU A 213 5.91 -32.34 -25.31
C GLU A 213 5.97 -30.82 -25.40
N PHE A 214 4.84 -30.19 -25.09
CA PHE A 214 4.69 -28.75 -24.87
C PHE A 214 3.99 -28.54 -23.53
N ALA A 215 4.74 -28.05 -22.54
CA ALA A 215 4.21 -27.68 -21.24
C ALA A 215 3.73 -26.22 -21.23
N VAL A 216 2.51 -26.03 -20.71
CA VAL A 216 1.85 -24.74 -20.51
C VAL A 216 1.93 -24.39 -19.03
N ASP A 217 2.36 -23.17 -18.72
CA ASP A 217 2.61 -22.70 -17.35
C ASP A 217 1.30 -22.31 -16.61
N TYR A 218 0.47 -23.32 -16.33
CA TYR A 218 -0.81 -23.16 -15.66
C TYR A 218 -0.66 -22.80 -14.16
N PRO A 219 -1.52 -21.92 -13.59
CA PRO A 219 -2.66 -21.21 -14.21
C PRO A 219 -2.29 -19.89 -14.90
N LYS A 220 -1.00 -19.55 -14.93
CA LYS A 220 -0.51 -18.23 -15.33
C LYS A 220 -0.56 -18.03 -16.85
N GLU A 221 -0.38 -19.10 -17.62
CA GLU A 221 -0.36 -19.17 -19.08
C GLU A 221 -1.47 -20.10 -19.59
N CYS A 222 -2.08 -19.76 -20.73
CA CYS A 222 -3.03 -20.63 -21.41
C CYS A 222 -2.77 -20.66 -22.92
N VAL A 223 -3.19 -21.73 -23.60
CA VAL A 223 -3.13 -21.80 -25.07
C VAL A 223 -4.25 -20.93 -25.64
N ILE A 224 -3.96 -20.09 -26.63
CA ILE A 224 -4.93 -19.17 -27.25
C ILE A 224 -5.13 -19.43 -28.74
N ALA A 225 -4.25 -20.19 -29.38
CA ALA A 225 -4.42 -20.62 -30.77
C ALA A 225 -3.71 -21.94 -31.05
N VAL A 226 -4.25 -22.67 -32.04
CA VAL A 226 -3.71 -23.94 -32.56
C VAL A 226 -3.54 -23.78 -34.06
N GLY A 227 -2.33 -23.92 -34.57
CA GLY A 227 -2.07 -23.86 -36.01
C GLY A 227 -1.32 -25.08 -36.50
N GLY A 228 -1.17 -25.18 -37.82
CA GLY A 228 -0.51 -26.35 -38.42
C GLY A 228 -0.63 -26.38 -39.93
N SER A 229 -0.37 -27.56 -40.49
CA SER A 229 -0.59 -27.84 -41.91
C SER A 229 -1.18 -29.24 -42.11
N TYR A 230 -1.89 -29.43 -43.22
CA TYR A 230 -2.44 -30.71 -43.63
C TYR A 230 -2.30 -30.91 -45.14
N ASP A 231 -2.11 -32.16 -45.57
CA ASP A 231 -2.10 -32.55 -46.99
C ASP A 231 -2.32 -34.06 -47.15
N HIS A 232 -2.47 -34.51 -48.40
CA HIS A 232 -2.48 -35.93 -48.74
C HIS A 232 -1.16 -36.60 -48.38
N VAL A 233 -1.22 -37.73 -47.69
CA VAL A 233 -0.07 -38.58 -47.37
C VAL A 233 -0.24 -39.91 -48.09
N ASP A 234 0.56 -40.11 -49.14
CA ASP A 234 0.42 -41.25 -50.07
C ASP A 234 0.48 -42.61 -49.38
N LEU A 235 1.26 -42.73 -48.32
CA LEU A 235 1.40 -43.96 -47.56
C LEU A 235 0.09 -44.38 -46.86
N TYR A 236 -0.69 -43.39 -46.44
CA TYR A 236 -1.99 -43.58 -45.77
C TYR A 236 -3.17 -43.44 -46.74
N LYS A 237 -2.94 -42.97 -47.97
CA LYS A 237 -3.97 -42.67 -48.98
C LYS A 237 -5.09 -41.78 -48.43
N ALA A 238 -4.72 -40.84 -47.56
CA ALA A 238 -5.63 -39.97 -46.85
C ALA A 238 -5.02 -38.58 -46.67
N VAL A 239 -5.87 -37.57 -46.48
CA VAL A 239 -5.46 -36.22 -46.06
C VAL A 239 -5.30 -36.24 -44.54
N LEU A 240 -4.10 -35.90 -44.05
CA LEU A 240 -3.76 -35.95 -42.63
C LEU A 240 -3.17 -34.63 -42.16
N ILE A 241 -3.27 -34.38 -40.85
CA ILE A 241 -2.52 -33.29 -40.21
C ILE A 241 -1.03 -33.63 -40.33
N LYS A 242 -0.28 -32.80 -41.05
CA LYS A 242 1.16 -32.97 -41.25
C LYS A 242 1.98 -32.29 -40.16
N SER A 243 1.47 -31.18 -39.63
CA SER A 243 2.13 -30.47 -38.54
C SER A 243 1.17 -29.72 -37.63
N LEU A 244 1.60 -29.47 -36.39
CA LEU A 244 0.89 -28.67 -35.39
C LEU A 244 1.85 -27.72 -34.66
N PHE A 245 1.35 -26.56 -34.26
CA PHE A 245 1.98 -25.67 -33.29
C PHE A 245 0.91 -24.97 -32.44
N PHE A 246 1.30 -24.51 -31.27
CA PHE A 246 0.41 -23.87 -30.29
C PHE A 246 0.94 -22.49 -29.94
N LYS A 247 0.05 -21.49 -29.89
CA LYS A 247 0.37 -20.15 -29.38
C LYS A 247 -0.24 -19.97 -28.00
N THR A 248 0.49 -19.35 -27.08
CA THR A 248 0.00 -19.11 -25.72
C THR A 248 -0.31 -17.65 -25.46
N SER A 249 -1.07 -17.40 -24.40
CA SER A 249 -1.34 -16.07 -23.88
C SER A 249 -0.07 -15.34 -23.50
N TYR A 250 1.05 -16.05 -23.31
CA TYR A 250 2.36 -15.46 -23.02
C TYR A 250 3.16 -15.10 -24.29
N GLY A 251 2.54 -15.20 -25.47
CA GLY A 251 3.20 -14.90 -26.74
C GLY A 251 4.21 -15.96 -27.18
N ARG A 252 4.35 -17.06 -26.44
CA ARG A 252 5.19 -18.21 -26.84
C ARG A 252 4.50 -18.97 -27.96
N THR A 253 5.29 -19.43 -28.92
CA THR A 253 4.84 -20.41 -29.92
C THR A 253 5.61 -21.70 -29.68
N SER A 254 4.91 -22.83 -29.61
CA SER A 254 5.56 -24.14 -29.49
C SER A 254 6.45 -24.42 -30.71
N PRO A 255 7.41 -25.36 -30.61
CA PRO A 255 8.00 -25.95 -31.81
C PRO A 255 6.91 -26.49 -32.73
N ILE A 256 7.16 -26.48 -34.04
CA ILE A 256 6.33 -27.21 -34.99
C ILE A 256 6.53 -28.71 -34.75
N PHE A 257 5.46 -29.37 -34.33
CA PHE A 257 5.32 -30.82 -34.24
C PHE A 257 4.97 -31.37 -35.63
N GLY A 258 5.50 -32.55 -36.00
CA GLY A 258 5.25 -33.14 -37.32
C GLY A 258 6.31 -32.80 -38.39
N GLU A 259 5.91 -32.72 -39.65
CA GLU A 259 6.80 -32.46 -40.79
C GLU A 259 7.06 -30.95 -40.97
N LYS A 260 8.28 -30.51 -40.62
CA LYS A 260 8.74 -29.14 -40.83
C LYS A 260 9.06 -28.97 -42.32
N ASN A 261 8.34 -28.08 -43.02
CA ASN A 261 8.51 -27.73 -44.44
C ASN A 261 7.81 -28.65 -45.46
N SER A 262 6.70 -29.30 -45.09
CA SER A 262 5.88 -30.04 -46.06
C SER A 262 5.08 -29.07 -46.94
N SER A 263 5.09 -29.30 -48.26
CA SER A 263 4.04 -28.79 -49.15
C SER A 263 2.69 -29.24 -48.61
N GLY A 264 1.81 -28.30 -48.26
CA GLY A 264 0.50 -28.57 -47.67
C GLY A 264 -0.27 -27.28 -47.37
N LYS A 265 -1.55 -27.37 -47.02
CA LYS A 265 -2.38 -26.22 -46.67
C LYS A 265 -2.19 -25.86 -45.20
N GLU A 266 -1.85 -24.61 -44.93
CA GLU A 266 -1.72 -24.07 -43.56
C GLU A 266 -3.08 -23.72 -42.96
N PHE A 267 -3.18 -23.82 -41.64
CA PHE A 267 -4.35 -23.39 -40.88
C PHE A 267 -3.99 -22.79 -39.53
N LEU A 268 -4.91 -21.97 -39.00
CA LEU A 268 -4.85 -21.40 -37.66
C LEU A 268 -6.28 -21.37 -37.09
N LEU A 269 -6.47 -22.00 -35.94
CA LEU A 269 -7.67 -21.97 -35.13
C LEU A 269 -7.43 -21.02 -33.96
N GLU A 270 -8.24 -19.97 -33.85
CA GLU A 270 -8.19 -18.99 -32.76
C GLU A 270 -9.60 -18.53 -32.40
N GLY A 271 -9.83 -18.18 -31.12
CA GLY A 271 -11.07 -17.54 -30.70
C GLY A 271 -11.13 -16.08 -31.13
N ARG A 272 -12.31 -15.54 -31.43
CA ARG A 272 -12.54 -14.15 -31.92
C ARG A 272 -11.90 -13.06 -31.06
N ASN A 273 -11.69 -13.33 -29.77
CA ASN A 273 -11.11 -12.40 -28.81
C ASN A 273 -9.80 -12.90 -28.17
N GLY A 274 -9.12 -13.92 -28.74
CA GLY A 274 -7.90 -14.47 -28.16
C GLY A 274 -8.14 -15.18 -26.82
N GLY A 275 -9.28 -15.85 -26.69
CA GLY A 275 -9.61 -16.60 -25.48
C GLY A 275 -8.88 -17.92 -25.36
N LYS A 276 -8.86 -18.45 -24.13
CA LYS A 276 -8.15 -19.69 -23.80
C LYS A 276 -8.77 -20.91 -24.48
N LEU A 277 -7.94 -21.86 -24.87
CA LEU A 277 -8.31 -23.17 -25.39
C LEU A 277 -8.87 -24.03 -24.25
N LEU A 278 -10.06 -24.58 -24.47
CA LEU A 278 -10.81 -25.37 -23.49
C LEU A 278 -10.87 -26.86 -23.84
N GLY A 279 -10.68 -27.22 -25.11
CA GLY A 279 -10.90 -28.59 -25.57
C GLY A 279 -10.58 -28.78 -27.05
N PHE A 280 -10.37 -30.03 -27.46
CA PHE A 280 -10.18 -30.43 -28.86
C PHE A 280 -11.36 -31.30 -29.34
N HIS A 281 -11.62 -31.24 -30.63
CA HIS A 281 -12.47 -32.21 -31.34
C HIS A 281 -11.85 -32.47 -32.71
N GLY A 282 -12.27 -33.51 -33.41
CA GLY A 282 -11.68 -33.83 -34.71
C GLY A 282 -11.94 -35.25 -35.17
N ARG A 283 -11.00 -35.76 -35.97
CA ARG A 283 -11.03 -37.14 -36.48
C ARG A 283 -9.65 -37.77 -36.37
N SER A 284 -9.59 -39.02 -35.94
CA SER A 284 -8.34 -39.77 -35.87
C SER A 284 -8.53 -41.26 -36.14
N GLY A 285 -7.52 -41.89 -36.70
CA GLY A 285 -7.44 -43.33 -36.90
C GLY A 285 -6.00 -43.80 -36.69
N GLN A 286 -5.34 -44.23 -37.77
CA GLN A 286 -3.90 -44.55 -37.73
C GLN A 286 -3.01 -43.32 -37.51
N ALA A 287 -3.55 -42.12 -37.75
CA ALA A 287 -2.93 -40.81 -37.54
C ALA A 287 -4.03 -39.77 -37.22
N ILE A 288 -3.67 -38.50 -37.05
CA ILE A 288 -4.65 -37.41 -36.89
C ILE A 288 -5.11 -36.94 -38.27
N ASP A 289 -6.38 -37.22 -38.60
CA ASP A 289 -6.99 -36.86 -39.88
C ASP A 289 -7.39 -35.37 -39.88
N ALA A 290 -8.09 -34.91 -38.84
CA ALA A 290 -8.53 -33.52 -38.70
C ALA A 290 -8.56 -33.05 -37.25
N ILE A 291 -8.38 -31.75 -37.03
CA ILE A 291 -8.40 -31.13 -35.71
C ILE A 291 -9.22 -29.84 -35.69
N GLY A 292 -10.04 -29.69 -34.66
CA GLY A 292 -10.84 -28.52 -34.31
C GLY A 292 -10.68 -28.21 -32.82
N ALA A 293 -11.14 -27.03 -32.40
CA ALA A 293 -10.85 -26.52 -31.06
C ALA A 293 -12.05 -25.76 -30.46
N TYR A 294 -12.20 -25.85 -29.14
CA TYR A 294 -13.13 -25.04 -28.35
C TYR A 294 -12.37 -23.93 -27.64
N PHE A 295 -12.76 -22.68 -27.87
CA PHE A 295 -12.17 -21.52 -27.22
C PHE A 295 -13.16 -20.83 -26.28
N TRP A 296 -12.61 -20.25 -25.21
CA TRP A 296 -13.36 -19.34 -24.35
C TRP A 296 -13.67 -18.05 -25.11
N PRO A 297 -14.87 -17.48 -24.99
CA PRO A 297 -15.26 -16.30 -25.77
C PRO A 297 -14.65 -14.98 -25.27
N PHE A 298 -13.95 -15.00 -24.13
CA PHE A 298 -13.30 -13.83 -23.52
C PHE A 298 -11.77 -13.92 -23.60
N PRO A 299 -11.06 -12.78 -23.75
CA PRO A 299 -9.61 -12.73 -23.89
C PRO A 299 -8.87 -13.32 -22.69
N ALA A 300 -7.76 -14.02 -22.96
CA ALA A 300 -6.78 -14.40 -21.94
C ALA A 300 -5.90 -13.21 -21.51
N PRO A 301 -5.35 -13.20 -20.28
CA PRO A 301 -4.36 -12.20 -19.89
C PRO A 301 -3.05 -12.38 -20.69
N VAL A 302 -2.64 -11.33 -21.43
CA VAL A 302 -1.48 -11.34 -22.34
C VAL A 302 -0.38 -10.37 -21.85
N PRO A 303 0.88 -10.82 -21.69
CA PRO A 303 2.03 -9.94 -21.48
C PRO A 303 2.24 -8.94 -22.63
N GLU A 304 2.70 -7.74 -22.30
CA GLU A 304 3.00 -6.73 -23.31
C GLU A 304 4.31 -7.03 -24.04
N LYS A 305 4.22 -7.37 -25.32
CA LYS A 305 5.39 -7.53 -26.20
C LYS A 305 5.83 -6.17 -26.77
N ARG A 306 7.10 -5.81 -26.58
CA ARG A 306 7.77 -4.72 -27.29
C ARG A 306 8.62 -5.28 -28.42
N GLU A 307 8.46 -4.70 -29.61
CA GLU A 307 9.18 -5.10 -30.82
C GLU A 307 10.69 -4.97 -30.67
N ALA A 308 11.43 -5.82 -31.39
CA ALA A 308 12.88 -5.84 -31.32
C ALA A 308 13.49 -4.63 -32.04
N MET A 309 14.50 -4.02 -31.42
CA MET A 309 15.29 -2.92 -31.96
C MET A 309 16.68 -3.42 -32.36
N GLY A 310 17.18 -3.03 -33.53
CA GLY A 310 18.50 -3.43 -34.04
C GLY A 310 18.50 -3.82 -35.51
N GLY A 311 19.45 -4.68 -35.90
CA GLY A 311 19.62 -5.20 -37.25
C GLY A 311 18.68 -6.36 -37.60
N ASN A 312 18.65 -6.71 -38.88
CA ASN A 312 17.80 -7.77 -39.45
C ASN A 312 18.59 -9.02 -39.88
N MET A 313 19.81 -9.18 -39.36
CA MET A 313 20.64 -10.37 -39.57
C MET A 313 20.51 -11.31 -38.35
N GLY A 314 21.23 -12.43 -38.35
CA GLY A 314 21.21 -13.42 -37.27
C GLY A 314 19.95 -14.30 -37.23
N ASP A 315 20.04 -15.36 -36.45
CA ASP A 315 18.93 -16.28 -36.17
C ASP A 315 18.02 -15.69 -35.09
N ALA A 316 16.72 -15.85 -35.25
CA ALA A 316 15.75 -15.38 -34.27
C ALA A 316 15.82 -16.19 -32.98
N PHE A 317 15.70 -15.51 -31.85
CA PHE A 317 15.56 -16.13 -30.53
C PHE A 317 14.36 -15.54 -29.77
N ASP A 318 13.76 -16.34 -28.91
CA ASP A 318 12.70 -15.94 -27.99
C ASP A 318 12.84 -16.76 -26.71
N ASP A 319 13.13 -16.10 -25.59
CA ASP A 319 13.31 -16.77 -24.31
C ASP A 319 11.99 -17.27 -23.73
N GLY A 320 10.87 -16.69 -24.17
CA GLY A 320 9.55 -16.83 -23.57
C GLY A 320 9.35 -15.91 -22.37
N VAL A 321 8.27 -16.13 -21.64
CA VAL A 321 7.86 -15.34 -20.47
C VAL A 321 8.15 -16.14 -19.21
N PHE A 322 8.76 -15.46 -18.23
CA PHE A 322 9.16 -15.99 -16.93
C PHE A 322 8.58 -15.13 -15.80
N ASP A 323 8.74 -15.55 -14.56
CA ASP A 323 8.25 -14.77 -13.40
C ASP A 323 9.00 -13.44 -13.24
N SER A 324 10.32 -13.43 -13.48
CA SER A 324 11.20 -12.24 -13.47
C SER A 324 12.62 -12.59 -13.93
N VAL A 325 13.49 -11.58 -14.04
CA VAL A 325 14.94 -11.73 -14.26
C VAL A 325 15.70 -11.68 -12.92
N LYS A 326 16.62 -12.62 -12.68
CA LYS A 326 17.52 -12.68 -11.52
C LYS A 326 18.90 -12.10 -11.80
N LYS A 327 19.43 -12.32 -13.00
CA LYS A 327 20.79 -11.88 -13.34
C LYS A 327 20.93 -11.75 -14.84
N ILE A 328 21.70 -10.76 -15.27
CA ILE A 328 22.13 -10.59 -16.66
C ILE A 328 23.64 -10.57 -16.71
N ILE A 329 24.22 -11.28 -17.67
CA ILE A 329 25.65 -11.26 -17.98
C ILE A 329 25.77 -10.84 -19.43
N VAL A 330 26.53 -9.78 -19.69
CA VAL A 330 26.71 -9.23 -21.04
C VAL A 330 28.20 -9.27 -21.41
N GLY A 331 28.50 -9.82 -22.58
CA GLY A 331 29.82 -9.79 -23.21
C GLY A 331 29.90 -8.69 -24.26
N LYS A 332 31.07 -8.05 -24.37
CA LYS A 332 31.36 -7.07 -25.41
C LYS A 332 32.56 -7.46 -26.24
N ASP A 333 32.49 -7.20 -27.54
CA ASP A 333 33.61 -7.38 -28.46
C ASP A 333 33.54 -6.40 -29.63
N LEU A 334 34.69 -5.95 -30.12
CA LEU A 334 34.85 -5.13 -31.34
C LEU A 334 33.85 -3.97 -31.50
N GLY A 335 33.45 -3.35 -30.37
CA GLY A 335 32.56 -2.20 -30.36
C GLY A 335 31.06 -2.51 -30.28
N CYS A 336 30.67 -3.75 -30.02
CA CYS A 336 29.27 -4.17 -29.89
C CYS A 336 29.03 -5.16 -28.73
N VAL A 337 27.77 -5.48 -28.48
CA VAL A 337 27.34 -6.54 -27.57
C VAL A 337 27.45 -7.88 -28.29
N SER A 338 28.44 -8.69 -27.90
CA SER A 338 28.74 -9.98 -28.52
C SER A 338 27.91 -11.11 -27.93
N TYR A 339 27.54 -11.02 -26.65
CA TYR A 339 26.89 -12.09 -25.89
C TYR A 339 25.95 -11.54 -24.82
N ILE A 340 24.85 -12.24 -24.58
CA ILE A 340 23.99 -12.02 -23.42
C ILE A 340 23.56 -13.35 -22.82
N LYS A 341 23.61 -13.46 -21.50
CA LYS A 341 23.09 -14.57 -20.71
C LYS A 341 22.16 -14.03 -19.64
N ILE A 342 20.99 -14.64 -19.51
CA ILE A 342 19.97 -14.23 -18.56
C ILE A 342 19.60 -15.41 -17.67
N GLU A 343 19.63 -15.20 -16.37
CA GLU A 343 19.05 -16.09 -15.37
C GLU A 343 17.64 -15.59 -15.04
N TYR A 344 16.63 -16.34 -15.44
CA TYR A 344 15.22 -16.09 -15.16
C TYR A 344 14.74 -16.87 -13.94
N ALA A 345 13.71 -16.35 -13.28
CA ALA A 345 12.96 -17.08 -12.27
C ALA A 345 11.71 -17.73 -12.85
N LYS A 346 11.47 -18.99 -12.52
CA LYS A 346 10.24 -19.70 -12.91
C LYS A 346 9.84 -20.72 -11.85
N ASP A 347 8.68 -20.54 -11.24
CA ASP A 347 8.10 -21.43 -10.23
C ASP A 347 9.07 -21.76 -9.09
N GLY A 348 9.74 -20.72 -8.59
CA GLY A 348 10.75 -20.82 -7.54
C GLY A 348 12.11 -21.39 -7.98
N LYS A 349 12.26 -21.81 -9.25
CA LYS A 349 13.52 -22.30 -9.84
C LYS A 349 14.22 -21.23 -10.67
N THR A 350 15.49 -21.47 -11.01
CA THR A 350 16.27 -20.62 -11.92
C THR A 350 16.38 -21.32 -13.27
N GLU A 351 15.98 -20.63 -14.34
CA GLU A 351 16.22 -21.05 -15.72
C GLU A 351 17.21 -20.11 -16.40
N THR A 352 18.03 -20.63 -17.30
CA THR A 352 19.07 -19.85 -17.97
C THR A 352 18.86 -19.85 -19.47
N ARG A 353 19.08 -18.70 -20.10
CA ARG A 353 19.06 -18.50 -21.56
C ARG A 353 20.29 -17.71 -21.99
N GLU A 354 20.82 -18.00 -23.17
CA GLU A 354 22.05 -17.39 -23.66
C GLU A 354 22.00 -17.19 -25.18
N HIS A 355 22.50 -16.06 -25.66
CA HIS A 355 22.48 -15.65 -27.07
C HIS A 355 23.78 -14.96 -27.47
N GLY A 356 24.15 -15.06 -28.75
CA GLY A 356 25.40 -14.52 -29.30
C GLY A 356 26.64 -15.40 -29.03
N THR A 357 27.84 -14.83 -29.10
CA THR A 357 29.10 -15.55 -28.89
C THR A 357 29.96 -14.92 -27.80
N ILE A 358 30.45 -15.75 -26.86
CA ILE A 358 31.31 -15.32 -25.76
C ILE A 358 32.66 -14.87 -26.33
N ARG A 359 32.82 -13.55 -26.48
CA ARG A 359 34.06 -12.90 -26.90
C ARG A 359 34.28 -11.67 -26.03
N GLY A 360 35.49 -11.53 -25.50
CA GLY A 360 35.87 -10.42 -24.63
C GLY A 360 35.48 -10.58 -23.16
N GLU A 361 35.45 -9.45 -22.44
CA GLU A 361 35.16 -9.39 -21.01
C GLU A 361 33.65 -9.52 -20.75
N LEU A 362 33.28 -10.41 -19.82
CA LEU A 362 31.91 -10.56 -19.34
C LEU A 362 31.69 -9.64 -18.15
N LYS A 363 30.57 -8.89 -18.18
CA LYS A 363 30.13 -8.08 -17.04
C LYS A 363 28.77 -8.53 -16.59
N GLU A 364 28.60 -8.62 -15.29
CA GLU A 364 27.35 -9.06 -14.67
C GLU A 364 26.55 -7.90 -14.10
N PHE A 365 25.23 -8.09 -14.09
CA PHE A 365 24.24 -7.30 -13.42
C PHE A 365 23.29 -8.25 -12.69
N ALA A 366 23.60 -8.51 -11.42
CA ALA A 366 22.69 -9.24 -10.54
C ALA A 366 21.50 -8.33 -10.21
N VAL A 367 20.30 -8.83 -10.42
CA VAL A 367 19.04 -8.23 -9.99
C VAL A 367 18.71 -8.87 -8.64
N ASP A 368 18.33 -8.06 -7.65
CA ASP A 368 18.00 -8.56 -6.32
C ASP A 368 16.65 -9.30 -6.33
N TYR A 369 16.56 -10.47 -6.96
CA TYR A 369 15.31 -11.24 -7.10
C TYR A 369 14.95 -11.97 -5.79
N PRO A 370 13.65 -12.00 -5.39
CA PRO A 370 12.46 -11.54 -6.12
C PRO A 370 12.15 -10.05 -5.95
N ASN A 371 12.98 -9.35 -5.19
CA ASN A 371 12.75 -8.05 -4.60
C ASN A 371 12.78 -6.90 -5.61
N GLU A 372 13.65 -7.04 -6.58
CA GLU A 372 13.89 -6.13 -7.67
C GLU A 372 13.54 -6.82 -8.99
N CYS A 373 12.97 -6.05 -9.91
CA CYS A 373 12.75 -6.49 -11.28
C CYS A 373 13.26 -5.44 -12.25
N ILE A 374 13.59 -5.87 -13.46
CA ILE A 374 13.94 -4.95 -14.53
C ILE A 374 12.63 -4.35 -15.06
N THR A 375 12.57 -3.04 -15.22
CA THR A 375 11.40 -2.30 -15.71
C THR A 375 11.62 -1.75 -17.11
N SER A 376 12.88 -1.67 -17.55
CA SER A 376 13.20 -1.34 -18.94
C SER A 376 14.55 -1.86 -19.41
N VAL A 377 14.63 -2.03 -20.73
CA VAL A 377 15.83 -2.42 -21.48
C VAL A 377 16.14 -1.30 -22.46
N GLY A 378 17.29 -0.67 -22.35
CA GLY A 378 17.71 0.40 -23.25
C GLY A 378 19.10 0.16 -23.82
N GLY A 379 19.49 0.98 -24.78
CA GLY A 379 20.78 0.84 -25.43
C GLY A 379 20.91 1.65 -26.71
N SER A 380 21.90 1.30 -27.53
CA SER A 380 22.12 1.85 -28.86
C SER A 380 22.41 0.74 -29.87
N TYR A 381 22.07 0.97 -31.13
CA TYR A 381 22.45 0.10 -32.24
C TYR A 381 22.95 0.90 -33.44
N GLY A 382 23.86 0.31 -34.20
CA GLY A 382 24.55 0.99 -35.29
C GLY A 382 25.28 0.02 -36.20
N HIS A 383 25.80 0.54 -37.30
CA HIS A 383 26.54 -0.27 -38.28
C HIS A 383 27.98 -0.50 -37.81
N VAL A 384 28.32 -1.77 -37.53
CA VAL A 384 29.67 -2.15 -37.08
C VAL A 384 30.47 -2.65 -38.27
N ASN A 385 31.44 -1.84 -38.73
CA ASN A 385 32.18 -2.08 -39.97
C ASN A 385 32.90 -3.42 -40.04
N LEU A 386 33.39 -3.93 -38.91
CA LEU A 386 34.06 -5.24 -38.82
C LEU A 386 33.11 -6.40 -39.11
N TYR A 387 31.84 -6.28 -38.70
CA TYR A 387 30.80 -7.28 -38.94
C TYR A 387 29.98 -7.02 -40.21
N LYS A 388 30.10 -5.83 -40.81
CA LYS A 388 29.32 -5.39 -41.99
C LYS A 388 27.80 -5.53 -41.77
N ALA A 389 27.35 -5.31 -40.54
CA ALA A 389 25.96 -5.48 -40.11
C ALA A 389 25.58 -4.40 -39.10
N VAL A 390 24.27 -4.18 -38.94
CA VAL A 390 23.71 -3.35 -37.86
C VAL A 390 23.57 -4.23 -36.62
N LEU A 391 24.23 -3.86 -35.52
CA LEU A 391 24.29 -4.65 -34.29
C LEU A 391 23.91 -3.79 -33.08
N ILE A 392 23.54 -4.45 -31.98
CA ILE A 392 23.43 -3.80 -30.67
C ILE A 392 24.82 -3.38 -30.21
N GLU A 393 25.05 -2.08 -30.11
CA GLU A 393 26.33 -1.50 -29.72
C GLU A 393 26.44 -1.36 -28.20
N SER A 394 25.31 -1.11 -27.54
CA SER A 394 25.25 -1.00 -26.08
C SER A 394 23.92 -1.46 -25.50
N LEU A 395 23.94 -1.88 -24.23
CA LEU A 395 22.77 -2.21 -23.43
C LEU A 395 22.87 -1.61 -22.02
N PHE A 396 21.73 -1.22 -21.46
CA PHE A 396 21.56 -0.95 -20.04
C PHE A 396 20.18 -1.37 -19.59
N PHE A 397 20.03 -1.63 -18.30
CA PHE A 397 18.79 -2.07 -17.68
C PHE A 397 18.42 -1.13 -16.56
N LYS A 398 17.15 -0.70 -16.48
CA LYS A 398 16.62 0.00 -15.30
C LYS A 398 15.80 -0.96 -14.46
N THR A 399 15.81 -0.75 -13.15
CA THR A 399 15.11 -1.61 -12.20
C THR A 399 13.99 -0.89 -11.48
N SER A 400 13.12 -1.67 -10.82
CA SER A 400 12.07 -1.17 -9.92
C SER A 400 12.61 -0.38 -8.73
N TYR A 401 13.84 -0.65 -8.29
CA TYR A 401 14.58 0.14 -7.29
C TYR A 401 15.16 1.46 -7.82
N GLY A 402 14.89 1.77 -9.09
CA GLY A 402 15.36 3.00 -9.73
C GLY A 402 16.86 3.00 -10.00
N ARG A 403 17.61 1.91 -9.79
CA ARG A 403 19.00 1.84 -10.23
C ARG A 403 19.09 1.50 -11.72
N THR A 404 20.15 1.98 -12.34
CA THR A 404 20.47 1.68 -13.74
C THR A 404 21.75 0.86 -13.74
N SER A 405 21.79 -0.23 -14.51
CA SER A 405 23.02 -0.99 -14.71
C SER A 405 24.11 -0.11 -15.33
N PRO A 406 25.39 -0.52 -15.24
CA PRO A 406 26.40 0.01 -16.14
C PRO A 406 25.96 -0.15 -17.61
N ILE A 407 26.42 0.75 -18.47
CA ILE A 407 26.27 0.56 -19.91
C ILE A 407 27.21 -0.57 -20.33
N PHE A 408 26.64 -1.66 -20.81
CA PHE A 408 27.35 -2.78 -21.44
C PHE A 408 27.59 -2.44 -22.91
N GLY A 409 28.74 -2.84 -23.47
CA GLY A 409 29.12 -2.53 -24.85
C GLY A 409 30.00 -1.28 -24.99
N SER A 410 29.83 -0.51 -26.06
CA SER A 410 30.64 0.67 -26.39
C SER A 410 30.20 1.92 -25.63
N SER A 411 31.10 2.47 -24.80
CA SER A 411 30.88 3.71 -24.03
C SER A 411 31.72 4.86 -24.60
N GLY A 412 31.22 5.55 -25.63
CA GLY A 412 31.85 6.77 -26.16
C GLY A 412 31.24 7.23 -27.48
N ASN A 413 30.90 8.53 -27.59
CA ASN A 413 30.35 9.25 -28.76
C ASN A 413 29.90 8.35 -29.92
N VAL A 414 28.73 7.73 -29.74
CA VAL A 414 28.23 6.71 -30.67
C VAL A 414 27.41 7.39 -31.75
N ALA A 415 27.73 7.16 -33.02
CA ALA A 415 26.95 7.61 -34.17
C ALA A 415 25.66 6.78 -34.42
N GLY A 416 25.38 5.81 -33.56
CA GLY A 416 24.25 4.88 -33.62
C GLY A 416 22.94 5.44 -33.03
N LYS A 417 21.82 4.74 -33.26
CA LYS A 417 20.48 5.14 -32.82
C LYS A 417 20.17 4.56 -31.44
N GLU A 418 19.77 5.42 -30.51
CA GLU A 418 19.34 5.01 -29.17
C GLU A 418 17.94 4.38 -29.17
N PHE A 419 17.70 3.47 -28.23
CA PHE A 419 16.40 2.87 -27.98
C PHE A 419 16.15 2.61 -26.49
N LEU A 420 14.86 2.51 -26.16
CA LEU A 420 14.39 2.18 -24.82
C LEU A 420 13.08 1.40 -24.94
N LEU A 421 13.05 0.19 -24.37
CA LEU A 421 11.90 -0.70 -24.30
C LEU A 421 11.37 -0.69 -22.87
N GLU A 422 10.11 -0.26 -22.67
CA GLU A 422 9.45 -0.22 -21.36
C GLU A 422 8.02 -0.76 -21.46
N GLY A 423 7.54 -1.47 -20.44
CA GLY A 423 6.13 -1.84 -20.33
C GLY A 423 5.24 -0.61 -20.09
N LYS A 424 3.99 -0.64 -20.57
CA LYS A 424 2.96 0.33 -20.17
C LYS A 424 2.85 0.32 -18.64
N ASN A 425 2.86 1.50 -18.06
CA ASN A 425 2.76 1.70 -16.60
C ASN A 425 3.88 1.04 -15.78
N GLY A 426 5.07 0.81 -16.35
CA GLY A 426 6.25 0.34 -15.61
C GLY A 426 6.23 -1.15 -15.29
N GLY A 427 5.64 -1.97 -16.16
CA GLY A 427 5.61 -3.43 -16.01
C GLY A 427 6.99 -4.08 -15.85
N LYS A 428 7.04 -5.16 -15.07
CA LYS A 428 8.27 -5.95 -14.89
C LYS A 428 8.64 -6.69 -16.19
N LEU A 429 9.93 -6.77 -16.49
CA LEU A 429 10.48 -7.55 -17.59
C LEU A 429 10.33 -9.04 -17.27
N LEU A 430 9.65 -9.76 -18.15
CA LEU A 430 9.38 -11.18 -18.03
C LEU A 430 10.27 -12.02 -18.93
N GLY A 431 10.81 -11.44 -20.00
CA GLY A 431 11.51 -12.21 -21.04
C GLY A 431 12.12 -11.33 -22.12
N LEU A 432 13.08 -11.88 -22.86
CA LEU A 432 13.71 -11.22 -24.01
C LEU A 432 13.47 -12.03 -25.28
N HIS A 433 13.38 -11.34 -26.41
CA HIS A 433 13.39 -11.94 -27.74
C HIS A 433 14.28 -11.09 -28.65
N GLY A 434 14.63 -11.57 -29.83
CA GLY A 434 15.51 -10.82 -30.71
C GLY A 434 16.14 -11.67 -31.80
N ARG A 435 17.32 -11.24 -32.23
CA ARG A 435 18.12 -11.93 -33.24
C ARG A 435 19.59 -11.92 -32.85
N SER A 436 20.26 -13.05 -33.04
CA SER A 436 21.70 -13.17 -32.75
C SER A 436 22.39 -14.12 -33.72
N GLY A 437 23.67 -13.84 -33.98
CA GLY A 437 24.57 -14.70 -34.73
C GLY A 437 25.96 -14.68 -34.10
N GLN A 438 26.91 -14.02 -34.79
CA GLN A 438 28.24 -13.78 -34.21
C GLN A 438 28.21 -12.75 -33.06
N ALA A 439 27.21 -11.88 -33.04
CA ALA A 439 26.92 -10.88 -32.02
C ALA A 439 25.40 -10.73 -31.84
N ILE A 440 24.94 -9.81 -30.99
CA ILE A 440 23.52 -9.51 -30.85
C ILE A 440 23.10 -8.52 -31.94
N ASP A 441 22.28 -8.99 -32.88
CA ASP A 441 21.77 -8.19 -34.00
C ASP A 441 20.62 -7.28 -33.55
N ALA A 442 19.64 -7.84 -32.83
CA ALA A 442 18.47 -7.10 -32.34
C ALA A 442 17.96 -7.65 -30.99
N ILE A 443 17.30 -6.79 -30.21
CA ILE A 443 16.73 -7.14 -28.91
C ILE A 443 15.35 -6.52 -28.71
N GLY A 444 14.41 -7.32 -28.23
CA GLY A 444 13.04 -7.00 -27.85
C GLY A 444 12.73 -7.55 -26.46
N ALA A 445 11.58 -7.17 -25.89
CA ALA A 445 11.25 -7.45 -24.50
C ALA A 445 9.77 -7.79 -24.28
N TYR A 446 9.50 -8.70 -23.34
CA TYR A 446 8.16 -8.98 -22.81
C TYR A 446 8.02 -8.34 -21.43
N PHE A 447 6.95 -7.58 -21.22
CA PHE A 447 6.64 -6.94 -19.94
C PHE A 447 5.32 -7.44 -19.38
N TRP A 448 5.21 -7.45 -18.05
CA TRP A 448 3.93 -7.66 -17.37
C TRP A 448 2.98 -6.51 -17.67
N SER A 449 1.73 -6.82 -18.03
CA SER A 449 0.68 -5.82 -18.18
C SER A 449 0.23 -5.36 -16.80
N VAL A 450 0.78 -4.25 -16.31
CA VAL A 450 0.30 -3.58 -15.10
C VAL A 450 -1.05 -2.93 -15.44
N PRO A 451 -2.10 -3.11 -14.62
CA PRO A 451 -3.38 -2.44 -14.82
C PRO A 451 -3.17 -0.93 -15.03
N ALA A 452 -4.04 -0.29 -15.80
CA ALA A 452 -3.97 1.17 -15.90
C ALA A 452 -4.08 1.80 -14.51
N PRO A 453 -3.34 2.89 -14.23
CA PRO A 453 -3.54 3.70 -13.04
C PRO A 453 -5.01 3.92 -12.75
N GLU A 454 -5.39 3.71 -11.50
CA GLU A 454 -6.76 3.93 -11.09
C GLU A 454 -7.08 5.41 -11.19
N LYS A 455 -7.90 5.74 -12.19
CA LYS A 455 -8.42 7.09 -12.38
C LYS A 455 -9.64 7.28 -11.49
N ILE A 456 -9.53 8.21 -10.56
CA ILE A 456 -10.66 8.71 -9.78
C ILE A 456 -11.10 10.02 -10.41
N GLU A 457 -12.33 10.03 -10.94
CA GLU A 457 -12.90 11.20 -11.60
C GLU A 457 -13.00 12.39 -10.65
N ALA A 458 -12.94 13.60 -11.22
CA ALA A 458 -12.87 14.83 -10.44
C ALA A 458 -14.16 15.07 -9.63
N MET A 459 -13.98 15.36 -8.34
CA MET A 459 -15.02 15.81 -7.43
C MET A 459 -14.98 17.34 -7.37
N GLY A 460 -16.13 18.02 -7.49
CA GLY A 460 -16.20 19.49 -7.44
C GLY A 460 -17.25 20.09 -8.36
N GLY A 461 -17.00 21.31 -8.83
CA GLY A 461 -17.82 22.01 -9.81
C GLY A 461 -17.52 21.66 -11.26
N ASN A 462 -18.47 21.95 -12.13
CA ASN A 462 -18.41 21.63 -13.56
C ASN A 462 -17.90 22.80 -14.43
N MET A 463 -17.53 23.92 -13.81
CA MET A 463 -17.00 25.10 -14.50
C MET A 463 -15.49 24.96 -14.74
N GLY A 464 -14.80 26.04 -15.13
CA GLY A 464 -13.36 26.01 -15.42
C GLY A 464 -12.99 25.17 -16.65
N VAL A 465 -11.70 25.16 -16.98
CA VAL A 465 -11.11 24.35 -18.04
C VAL A 465 -10.62 23.03 -17.44
N ALA A 466 -10.93 21.91 -18.08
CA ALA A 466 -10.44 20.61 -17.64
C ALA A 466 -8.92 20.53 -17.77
N PHE A 467 -8.26 19.95 -16.77
CA PHE A 467 -6.85 19.64 -16.79
C PHE A 467 -6.62 18.17 -16.44
N ASP A 468 -5.54 17.61 -16.95
CA ASP A 468 -5.06 16.28 -16.64
C ASP A 468 -3.53 16.34 -16.69
N ASP A 469 -2.87 16.16 -15.55
CA ASP A 469 -1.41 16.20 -15.48
C ASP A 469 -0.76 14.98 -16.15
N GLY A 470 -1.53 13.90 -16.31
CA GLY A 470 -1.05 12.58 -16.66
C GLY A 470 -0.50 11.81 -15.46
N VAL A 471 0.22 10.73 -15.76
CA VAL A 471 0.75 9.78 -14.78
C VAL A 471 2.26 9.98 -14.64
N PHE A 472 2.73 10.09 -13.39
CA PHE A 472 4.13 10.26 -12.99
C PHE A 472 4.57 9.13 -12.05
N ASP A 473 5.85 9.12 -11.64
CA ASP A 473 6.38 8.10 -10.73
C ASP A 473 5.89 8.34 -9.28
N GLY A 474 5.74 9.59 -8.87
CA GLY A 474 5.22 9.99 -7.56
C GLY A 474 5.32 11.49 -7.31
N VAL A 475 4.87 11.93 -6.13
CA VAL A 475 4.81 13.36 -5.74
C VAL A 475 5.88 13.68 -4.71
N LYS A 476 6.69 14.72 -4.95
CA LYS A 476 7.72 15.22 -4.02
C LYS A 476 7.26 16.41 -3.18
N LYS A 477 6.45 17.28 -3.78
CA LYS A 477 6.00 18.50 -3.12
C LYS A 477 4.67 18.97 -3.70
N ILE A 478 3.80 19.47 -2.83
CA ILE A 478 2.58 20.17 -3.21
C ILE A 478 2.60 21.56 -2.60
N ILE A 479 2.27 22.57 -3.39
CA ILE A 479 2.08 23.95 -2.94
C ILE A 479 0.64 24.32 -3.24
N VAL A 480 -0.10 24.76 -2.24
CA VAL A 480 -1.53 25.11 -2.36
C VAL A 480 -1.72 26.59 -2.00
N GLY A 481 -2.43 27.31 -2.86
CA GLY A 481 -2.86 28.69 -2.64
C GLY A 481 -4.33 28.76 -2.24
N LYS A 482 -4.64 29.70 -1.35
CA LYS A 482 -6.01 29.98 -0.87
C LYS A 482 -6.41 31.39 -1.25
N ASP A 483 -7.62 31.55 -1.79
CA ASP A 483 -8.25 32.85 -1.97
C ASP A 483 -9.77 32.78 -1.75
N LEU A 484 -10.35 33.86 -1.22
CA LEU A 484 -11.80 34.09 -1.13
C LEU A 484 -12.65 32.85 -0.71
N GLY A 485 -12.16 32.05 0.25
CA GLY A 485 -12.87 30.88 0.76
C GLY A 485 -12.77 29.61 -0.08
N CYS A 486 -11.77 29.52 -0.96
CA CYS A 486 -11.51 28.33 -1.78
C CYS A 486 -10.02 28.09 -2.03
N VAL A 487 -9.71 26.92 -2.61
CA VAL A 487 -8.40 26.62 -3.16
C VAL A 487 -8.27 27.33 -4.51
N SER A 488 -7.44 28.37 -4.55
CA SER A 488 -7.25 29.21 -5.73
C SER A 488 -6.20 28.65 -6.68
N TYR A 489 -5.21 27.94 -6.13
CA TYR A 489 -4.04 27.47 -6.87
C TYR A 489 -3.51 26.15 -6.31
N ILE A 490 -3.02 25.30 -7.19
CA ILE A 490 -2.22 24.13 -6.81
C ILE A 490 -1.02 24.00 -7.74
N LYS A 491 0.16 23.75 -7.18
CA LYS A 491 1.38 23.41 -7.89
C LYS A 491 1.95 22.12 -7.33
N ILE A 492 2.29 21.21 -8.23
CA ILE A 492 2.79 19.89 -7.87
C ILE A 492 4.15 19.68 -8.53
N GLU A 493 5.12 19.25 -7.72
CA GLU A 493 6.42 18.75 -8.17
C GLU A 493 6.36 17.23 -8.20
N TYR A 494 6.23 16.66 -9.39
CA TYR A 494 6.26 15.22 -9.64
C TYR A 494 7.67 14.74 -9.93
N GLU A 495 7.96 13.48 -9.61
CA GLU A 495 9.11 12.77 -10.15
C GLU A 495 8.73 11.97 -11.39
N LYS A 496 9.51 12.10 -12.46
CA LYS A 496 9.42 11.26 -13.66
C LYS A 496 10.82 10.95 -14.16
N ASN A 497 11.21 9.67 -14.19
CA ASN A 497 12.54 9.25 -14.59
C ASN A 497 13.67 9.98 -13.84
N LYS A 498 13.52 10.14 -12.52
CA LYS A 498 14.42 10.92 -11.64
C LYS A 498 14.57 12.40 -11.93
N LYS A 499 13.73 12.96 -12.82
CA LYS A 499 13.65 14.39 -13.07
C LYS A 499 12.42 14.96 -12.37
N ILE A 500 12.51 16.21 -11.94
CA ILE A 500 11.37 16.92 -11.37
C ILE A 500 10.59 17.57 -12.51
N GLU A 501 9.33 17.21 -12.63
CA GLU A 501 8.36 17.87 -13.51
C GLU A 501 7.35 18.64 -12.67
N THR A 502 7.07 19.87 -13.09
CA THR A 502 6.16 20.76 -12.39
C THR A 502 4.88 20.92 -13.19
N ARG A 503 3.73 20.85 -12.51
CA ARG A 503 2.41 21.20 -13.05
C ARG A 503 1.73 22.18 -12.11
N GLU A 504 0.95 23.09 -12.67
CA GLU A 504 0.26 24.13 -11.92
C GLU A 504 -1.11 24.42 -12.51
N HIS A 505 -2.09 24.67 -11.63
CA HIS A 505 -3.48 24.91 -11.98
C HIS A 505 -4.09 26.00 -11.10
N GLY A 506 -5.08 26.70 -11.63
CA GLY A 506 -5.74 27.82 -10.95
C GLY A 506 -4.95 29.14 -11.05
N THR A 507 -5.22 30.08 -10.14
CA THR A 507 -4.55 31.40 -10.14
C THR A 507 -3.93 31.71 -8.78
N ILE A 508 -2.67 32.17 -8.81
CA ILE A 508 -1.94 32.56 -7.60
C ILE A 508 -2.59 33.82 -7.03
N ARG A 509 -3.36 33.64 -5.96
CA ARG A 509 -3.96 34.71 -5.16
C ARG A 509 -3.90 34.28 -3.70
N GLY A 510 -3.45 35.18 -2.83
CA GLY A 510 -3.30 34.92 -1.39
C GLY A 510 -2.00 34.20 -0.99
N GLU A 511 -2.03 33.61 0.20
CA GLU A 511 -0.88 32.91 0.81
C GLU A 511 -0.67 31.52 0.21
N LEU A 512 0.58 31.18 -0.08
CA LEU A 512 0.98 29.84 -0.52
C LEU A 512 1.50 29.03 0.66
N LYS A 513 1.02 27.80 0.80
CA LYS A 513 1.52 26.86 1.81
C LYS A 513 2.04 25.60 1.14
N GLU A 514 3.14 25.07 1.67
CA GLU A 514 3.82 23.91 1.12
C GLU A 514 3.60 22.64 1.95
N PHE A 515 3.61 21.51 1.25
CA PHE A 515 3.66 20.17 1.81
C PHE A 515 4.73 19.36 1.08
N ALA A 516 5.85 19.11 1.77
CA ALA A 516 6.93 18.28 1.26
C ALA A 516 6.71 16.81 1.63
N VAL A 517 6.97 15.93 0.67
CA VAL A 517 6.86 14.46 0.78
C VAL A 517 8.26 13.88 0.60
N ASP A 518 8.71 13.02 1.52
CA ASP A 518 10.03 12.40 1.47
C ASP A 518 10.10 11.25 0.45
N TYR A 519 9.74 11.52 -0.80
CA TYR A 519 9.70 10.53 -1.88
C TYR A 519 11.13 10.11 -2.31
N PRO A 520 11.40 8.80 -2.55
CA PRO A 520 10.43 7.70 -2.69
C PRO A 520 10.03 6.97 -1.40
N SER A 521 10.64 7.31 -0.26
CA SER A 521 10.41 6.62 1.00
C SER A 521 9.00 6.88 1.56
N GLU A 522 8.49 8.09 1.35
CA GLU A 522 7.12 8.50 1.65
C GLU A 522 6.34 8.75 0.36
N CYS A 523 5.09 8.31 0.32
CA CYS A 523 4.17 8.54 -0.79
C CYS A 523 2.84 9.09 -0.28
N ILE A 524 2.15 9.91 -1.07
CA ILE A 524 0.75 10.28 -0.78
C ILE A 524 -0.13 9.08 -1.18
N ILE A 525 -1.02 8.65 -0.28
CA ILE A 525 -1.93 7.51 -0.48
C ILE A 525 -3.40 7.92 -0.53
N ALA A 526 -3.73 9.13 -0.07
CA ALA A 526 -5.07 9.69 -0.21
C ALA A 526 -5.03 11.23 -0.29
N VAL A 527 -6.00 11.78 -1.01
CA VAL A 527 -6.28 13.22 -1.12
C VAL A 527 -7.69 13.48 -0.64
N GLY A 528 -7.83 14.15 0.50
CA GLY A 528 -9.13 14.53 1.02
C GLY A 528 -9.39 16.03 0.87
N GLY A 529 -10.64 16.44 1.09
CA GLY A 529 -11.00 17.84 1.05
C GLY A 529 -12.50 18.08 1.11
N SER A 530 -12.89 19.31 0.79
CA SER A 530 -14.29 19.70 0.66
C SER A 530 -14.51 20.60 -0.56
N TYR A 531 -15.71 20.56 -1.13
CA TYR A 531 -16.11 21.44 -2.24
C TYR A 531 -17.53 21.98 -2.03
N GLY A 532 -17.83 23.15 -2.58
CA GLY A 532 -19.14 23.77 -2.41
C GLY A 532 -19.27 25.10 -3.13
N ASN A 533 -20.47 25.70 -3.07
CA ASN A 533 -20.70 27.00 -3.70
C ASN A 533 -19.89 28.10 -3.01
N VAL A 534 -19.26 28.96 -3.82
CA VAL A 534 -18.56 30.17 -3.39
C VAL A 534 -19.22 31.37 -4.06
N ASP A 535 -19.99 32.14 -3.28
CA ASP A 535 -20.87 33.20 -3.78
C ASP A 535 -20.15 34.26 -4.64
N LEU A 536 -18.92 34.61 -4.26
CA LEU A 536 -18.07 35.56 -4.99
C LEU A 536 -17.75 35.09 -6.41
N TYR A 537 -17.56 33.80 -6.61
CA TYR A 537 -17.29 33.20 -7.92
C TYR A 537 -18.56 32.72 -8.62
N LYS A 538 -19.71 32.69 -7.92
CA LYS A 538 -20.99 32.13 -8.39
C LYS A 538 -20.82 30.72 -8.96
N ALA A 539 -19.91 29.94 -8.37
CA ALA A 539 -19.52 28.62 -8.85
C ALA A 539 -19.29 27.66 -7.68
N VAL A 540 -19.38 26.35 -7.95
CA VAL A 540 -18.95 25.30 -7.02
C VAL A 540 -17.45 25.11 -7.20
N LEU A 541 -16.68 25.28 -6.12
CA LEU A 541 -15.22 25.21 -6.14
C LEU A 541 -14.71 24.26 -5.07
N ILE A 542 -13.47 23.77 -5.23
CA ILE A 542 -12.73 23.10 -4.17
C ILE A 542 -12.48 24.12 -3.07
N LYS A 543 -13.04 23.86 -1.89
CA LYS A 543 -12.91 24.72 -0.73
C LYS A 543 -11.68 24.37 0.09
N SER A 544 -11.40 23.08 0.26
CA SER A 544 -10.24 22.62 1.02
C SER A 544 -9.59 21.36 0.45
N LEU A 545 -8.31 21.15 0.79
CA LEU A 545 -7.52 19.95 0.47
C LEU A 545 -6.65 19.52 1.65
N PHE A 546 -6.44 18.22 1.81
CA PHE A 546 -5.42 17.64 2.68
C PHE A 546 -4.91 16.33 2.09
N PHE A 547 -3.73 15.88 2.53
CA PHE A 547 -3.03 14.72 1.99
C PHE A 547 -2.67 13.74 3.10
N LYS A 548 -2.95 12.45 2.92
CA LYS A 548 -2.48 11.38 3.81
C LYS A 548 -1.31 10.66 3.17
N THR A 549 -0.29 10.32 3.96
CA THR A 549 0.92 9.67 3.45
C THR A 549 1.09 8.23 3.95
N SER A 550 1.95 7.46 3.27
CA SER A 550 2.33 6.10 3.64
C SER A 550 3.02 6.00 5.00
N TYR A 551 3.50 7.12 5.54
CA TYR A 551 4.05 7.21 6.90
C TYR A 551 2.98 7.44 7.98
N GLY A 552 1.70 7.45 7.60
CA GLY A 552 0.58 7.64 8.53
C GLY A 552 0.35 9.09 8.97
N ARG A 553 1.12 10.06 8.44
CA ARG A 553 0.90 11.49 8.72
C ARG A 553 -0.10 12.09 7.72
N THR A 554 -0.86 13.06 8.21
CA THR A 554 -1.80 13.87 7.42
C THR A 554 -1.28 15.30 7.35
N SER A 555 -1.34 15.93 6.17
CA SER A 555 -0.99 17.33 6.01
C SER A 555 -1.95 18.25 6.78
N PRO A 556 -1.57 19.52 7.05
CA PRO A 556 -2.56 20.54 7.36
C PRO A 556 -3.64 20.62 6.28
N ILE A 557 -4.84 21.09 6.65
CA ILE A 557 -5.88 21.41 5.67
C ILE A 557 -5.52 22.72 4.97
N PHE A 558 -5.40 22.67 3.65
CA PHE A 558 -5.22 23.81 2.77
C PHE A 558 -6.58 24.35 2.33
N GLY A 559 -6.74 25.67 2.21
CA GLY A 559 -8.01 26.32 1.80
C GLY A 559 -8.91 26.74 2.97
N GLU A 560 -10.23 26.62 2.78
CA GLU A 560 -11.27 27.04 3.72
C GLU A 560 -11.73 25.89 4.61
N THR A 561 -11.25 25.89 5.85
CA THR A 561 -11.40 24.76 6.78
C THR A 561 -12.78 24.62 7.41
N ASN A 562 -13.66 25.64 7.30
CA ASN A 562 -14.92 25.74 8.05
C ASN A 562 -16.12 26.04 7.13
N SER A 563 -16.11 25.51 5.92
CA SER A 563 -17.11 25.86 4.91
C SER A 563 -18.23 24.83 4.80
N SER A 564 -19.47 25.32 4.67
CA SER A 564 -20.59 24.51 4.19
C SER A 564 -20.22 23.97 2.79
N GLY A 565 -19.95 22.68 2.71
CA GLY A 565 -19.44 22.00 1.53
C GLY A 565 -19.53 20.49 1.70
N LYS A 566 -19.52 19.77 0.59
CA LYS A 566 -19.50 18.31 0.59
C LYS A 566 -18.06 17.84 0.70
N GLU A 567 -17.80 16.99 1.69
CA GLU A 567 -16.49 16.35 1.87
C GLU A 567 -16.25 15.27 0.81
N PHE A 568 -14.98 15.04 0.51
CA PHE A 568 -14.54 13.97 -0.36
C PHE A 568 -13.21 13.39 0.11
N MET A 569 -13.00 12.13 -0.24
CA MET A 569 -11.73 11.42 -0.14
C MET A 569 -11.47 10.75 -1.48
N LEU A 570 -10.29 11.01 -2.06
CA LEU A 570 -9.76 10.31 -3.21
C LEU A 570 -8.69 9.36 -2.69
N GLU A 571 -8.93 8.06 -2.80
CA GLU A 571 -7.99 7.02 -2.40
C GLU A 571 -8.08 5.87 -3.40
N GLY A 572 -6.93 5.30 -3.77
CA GLY A 572 -6.93 4.09 -4.58
C GLY A 572 -7.57 2.93 -3.82
N LYS A 573 -8.30 2.04 -4.50
CA LYS A 573 -9.12 0.96 -3.93
C LYS A 573 -8.42 0.05 -2.89
N ASN A 574 -7.08 0.08 -2.84
CA ASN A 574 -6.24 -0.70 -1.92
C ASN A 574 -5.03 0.12 -1.35
N GLY A 575 -5.08 1.46 -1.35
CA GLY A 575 -3.99 2.29 -0.81
C GLY A 575 -2.79 2.51 -1.75
N GLY A 576 -3.04 2.58 -3.07
CA GLY A 576 -2.03 2.92 -4.07
C GLY A 576 -1.43 4.31 -3.86
N LYS A 577 -0.22 4.55 -4.37
CA LYS A 577 0.38 5.90 -4.30
C LYS A 577 -0.23 6.83 -5.34
N LEU A 578 -0.36 8.11 -4.99
CA LEU A 578 -0.78 9.17 -5.90
C LEU A 578 0.27 9.37 -7.01
N LEU A 579 -0.16 9.26 -8.26
CA LEU A 579 0.66 9.37 -9.46
C LEU A 579 0.42 10.66 -10.25
N GLY A 580 -0.71 11.33 -10.06
CA GLY A 580 -1.06 12.50 -10.85
C GLY A 580 -2.42 13.07 -10.45
N PHE A 581 -2.64 14.35 -10.77
CA PHE A 581 -3.92 15.02 -10.60
C PHE A 581 -4.63 15.22 -11.95
N LEU A 582 -5.95 15.20 -11.89
CA LEU A 582 -6.82 15.67 -12.96
C LEU A 582 -7.90 16.55 -12.34
N GLY A 583 -8.61 17.34 -13.12
CA GLY A 583 -9.60 18.23 -12.55
C GLY A 583 -10.09 19.29 -13.49
N ARG A 584 -10.58 20.37 -12.91
CA ARG A 584 -11.03 21.56 -13.63
C ARG A 584 -10.56 22.79 -12.88
N SER A 585 -10.02 23.76 -13.59
CA SER A 585 -9.60 25.04 -13.01
C SER A 585 -9.89 26.20 -13.94
N GLY A 586 -10.26 27.33 -13.35
CA GLY A 586 -10.39 28.62 -14.01
C GLY A 586 -9.74 29.70 -13.17
N GLN A 587 -10.55 30.59 -12.59
CA GLN A 587 -10.06 31.58 -11.63
C GLN A 587 -9.64 30.95 -10.29
N ALA A 588 -10.12 29.74 -10.00
CA ALA A 588 -9.80 28.93 -8.83
C ALA A 588 -9.85 27.43 -9.24
N ILE A 589 -9.65 26.52 -8.30
CA ILE A 589 -9.81 25.08 -8.56
C ILE A 589 -11.29 24.72 -8.45
N ASP A 590 -11.91 24.36 -9.57
CA ASP A 590 -13.33 23.99 -9.65
C ASP A 590 -13.54 22.56 -9.17
N ALA A 591 -12.73 21.61 -9.63
CA ALA A 591 -12.81 20.21 -9.29
C ALA A 591 -11.44 19.54 -9.27
N ILE A 592 -11.28 18.49 -8.47
CA ILE A 592 -10.06 17.70 -8.40
C ILE A 592 -10.35 16.20 -8.35
N GLY A 593 -9.58 15.46 -9.12
CA GLY A 593 -9.52 14.01 -9.21
C GLY A 593 -8.05 13.58 -9.19
N ALA A 594 -7.81 12.28 -9.22
CA ALA A 594 -6.46 11.76 -9.05
C ALA A 594 -6.25 10.43 -9.78
N TYR A 595 -5.01 10.19 -10.18
CA TYR A 595 -4.51 8.89 -10.59
C TYR A 595 -3.79 8.24 -9.41
N PHE A 596 -4.18 7.02 -9.06
CA PHE A 596 -3.47 6.19 -8.09
C PHE A 596 -2.83 4.99 -8.78
N SER A 597 -1.66 4.57 -8.29
CA SER A 597 -1.03 3.35 -8.79
C SER A 597 -1.92 2.14 -8.51
N PRO A 598 -2.07 1.21 -9.46
CA PRO A 598 -2.56 -0.12 -9.12
C PRO A 598 -1.58 -0.73 -8.11
N VAL A 599 -2.11 -1.28 -7.03
CA VAL A 599 -1.29 -1.74 -5.89
C VAL A 599 -0.41 -2.92 -6.31
N PRO A 600 0.89 -2.94 -5.93
CA PRO A 600 1.64 -4.20 -5.81
C PRO A 600 1.05 -4.99 -4.65
N GLU A 601 0.71 -6.26 -4.88
CA GLU A 601 0.23 -7.15 -3.82
C GLU A 601 1.14 -7.09 -2.58
N PRO A 602 0.57 -7.09 -1.36
CA PRO A 602 1.32 -7.28 -0.13
C PRO A 602 2.34 -8.39 -0.30
N GLU A 603 3.56 -8.10 0.10
CA GLU A 603 4.64 -9.05 -0.10
C GLU A 603 4.43 -10.24 0.83
N LYS A 604 4.05 -11.37 0.24
CA LYS A 604 3.95 -12.63 0.94
C LYS A 604 5.34 -13.26 1.07
N GLN A 605 5.83 -13.34 2.29
CA GLN A 605 6.95 -14.19 2.66
C GLN A 605 6.41 -15.58 3.01
N GLU A 606 6.88 -16.60 2.28
CA GLU A 606 6.43 -17.98 2.42
C GLU A 606 6.65 -18.52 3.83
N ALA A 607 5.79 -19.46 4.24
CA ALA A 607 5.86 -20.00 5.59
C ALA A 607 7.11 -20.88 5.77
N ILE A 608 7.86 -20.63 6.83
CA ILE A 608 9.06 -21.39 7.22
C ILE A 608 8.70 -22.24 8.45
N GLY A 609 9.08 -23.52 8.45
CA GLY A 609 8.83 -24.45 9.55
C GLY A 609 8.43 -25.85 9.09
N GLY A 610 7.62 -26.54 9.90
CA GLY A 610 7.06 -27.85 9.60
C GLY A 610 5.87 -27.83 8.65
N ASN A 611 5.56 -29.00 8.09
CA ASN A 611 4.46 -29.21 7.13
C ASN A 611 3.21 -29.85 7.76
N MET A 612 3.20 -30.02 9.08
CA MET A 612 2.06 -30.54 9.84
C MET A 612 1.11 -29.39 10.24
N GLY A 613 0.10 -29.66 11.07
CA GLY A 613 -0.90 -28.66 11.50
C GLY A 613 -1.88 -28.25 10.41
N ASP A 614 -2.89 -27.47 10.79
CA ASP A 614 -3.88 -26.88 9.90
C ASP A 614 -3.39 -25.53 9.37
N VAL A 615 -3.73 -25.22 8.12
CA VAL A 615 -3.34 -23.97 7.47
C VAL A 615 -4.14 -22.81 8.07
N PHE A 616 -3.46 -21.71 8.36
CA PHE A 616 -4.10 -20.44 8.73
C PHE A 616 -3.58 -19.29 7.86
N ASP A 617 -4.42 -18.29 7.67
CA ASP A 617 -4.07 -17.03 7.01
C ASP A 617 -4.90 -15.92 7.65
N ASP A 618 -4.24 -14.95 8.29
CA ASP A 618 -4.91 -13.82 8.93
C ASP A 618 -5.50 -12.85 7.90
N GLY A 619 -4.96 -12.84 6.68
CA GLY A 619 -5.17 -11.80 5.69
C GLY A 619 -4.28 -10.59 5.92
N VAL A 620 -4.64 -9.48 5.28
CA VAL A 620 -3.85 -8.24 5.24
C VAL A 620 -4.57 -7.16 6.05
N PHE A 621 -3.86 -6.58 7.01
CA PHE A 621 -4.30 -5.50 7.89
C PHE A 621 -3.45 -4.24 7.68
N GLU A 622 -3.76 -3.15 8.38
CA GLU A 622 -2.99 -1.92 8.27
C GLU A 622 -1.66 -2.00 9.04
N CYS A 623 -1.65 -2.60 10.22
CA CYS A 623 -0.49 -2.64 11.11
C CYS A 623 -0.68 -3.66 12.25
N VAL A 624 0.42 -4.10 12.85
CA VAL A 624 0.44 -4.84 14.12
C VAL A 624 0.65 -3.87 15.30
N LYS A 625 -0.20 -3.98 16.33
CA LYS A 625 -0.13 -3.19 17.56
C LYS A 625 0.48 -3.98 18.72
N LYS A 626 0.15 -5.26 18.84
CA LYS A 626 0.64 -6.10 19.92
C LYS A 626 0.75 -7.54 19.46
N ILE A 627 1.77 -8.24 19.95
CA ILE A 627 1.98 -9.66 19.72
C ILE A 627 2.12 -10.34 21.07
N THR A 628 1.39 -11.43 21.29
CA THR A 628 1.50 -12.30 22.45
C THR A 628 1.98 -13.67 21.99
N VAL A 629 3.02 -14.20 22.60
CA VAL A 629 3.60 -15.51 22.23
C VAL A 629 3.64 -16.42 23.44
N GLY A 630 3.15 -17.66 23.27
CA GLY A 630 3.19 -18.72 24.27
C GLY A 630 4.34 -19.69 24.03
N LYS A 631 4.98 -20.14 25.11
CA LYS A 631 6.02 -21.17 25.11
C LYS A 631 5.56 -22.40 25.85
N ASP A 632 5.67 -23.57 25.23
CA ASP A 632 5.49 -24.86 25.91
C ASP A 632 6.44 -25.92 25.35
N LEU A 633 6.89 -26.85 26.21
CA LEU A 633 7.65 -28.06 25.85
C LEU A 633 8.79 -27.85 24.81
N GLY A 634 9.51 -26.72 24.91
CA GLY A 634 10.65 -26.40 24.05
C GLY A 634 10.31 -25.83 22.67
N CYS A 635 9.07 -25.35 22.47
CA CYS A 635 8.61 -24.71 21.24
C CYS A 635 7.67 -23.53 21.48
N VAL A 636 7.30 -22.83 20.41
CA VAL A 636 6.24 -21.81 20.40
C VAL A 636 4.91 -22.54 20.29
N SER A 637 4.13 -22.52 21.37
CA SER A 637 2.85 -23.20 21.47
C SER A 637 1.69 -22.37 20.91
N TYR A 638 1.80 -21.05 20.98
CA TYR A 638 0.70 -20.11 20.69
C TYR A 638 1.21 -18.76 20.20
N ILE A 639 0.45 -18.12 19.32
CA ILE A 639 0.65 -16.71 18.94
C ILE A 639 -0.70 -16.01 18.83
N LYS A 640 -0.77 -14.79 19.35
CA LYS A 640 -1.92 -13.88 19.24
C LYS A 640 -1.44 -12.52 18.77
N ILE A 641 -2.13 -11.95 17.79
CA ILE A 641 -1.77 -10.69 17.17
C ILE A 641 -2.97 -9.75 17.21
N GLU A 642 -2.75 -8.54 17.72
CA GLU A 642 -3.69 -7.43 17.64
C GLU A 642 -3.32 -6.57 16.43
N TYR A 643 -4.17 -6.60 15.41
CA TYR A 643 -4.06 -5.80 14.18
C TYR A 643 -4.96 -4.57 14.22
N GLU A 644 -4.60 -3.54 13.48
CA GLU A 644 -5.50 -2.44 13.17
C GLU A 644 -6.10 -2.57 11.76
N LYS A 645 -7.40 -2.25 11.65
CA LYS A 645 -8.12 -2.12 10.39
C LYS A 645 -9.22 -1.07 10.51
N ASP A 646 -9.23 -0.07 9.64
CA ASP A 646 -10.24 0.99 9.58
C ASP A 646 -10.40 1.75 10.92
N GLY A 647 -9.30 1.96 11.64
CA GLY A 647 -9.29 2.61 12.96
C GLY A 647 -9.87 1.76 14.11
N LYS A 648 -10.09 0.46 13.90
CA LYS A 648 -10.49 -0.52 14.93
C LYS A 648 -9.45 -1.62 15.09
N PHE A 649 -9.44 -2.26 16.25
CA PHE A 649 -8.52 -3.37 16.54
C PHE A 649 -9.19 -4.73 16.35
N GLU A 650 -8.56 -5.59 15.57
CA GLU A 650 -8.93 -6.99 15.37
C GLU A 650 -7.87 -7.91 15.99
N THR A 651 -8.28 -9.05 16.52
CA THR A 651 -7.35 -10.04 17.09
C THR A 651 -7.40 -11.34 16.29
N ARG A 652 -6.23 -11.93 16.02
CA ARG A 652 -6.08 -13.27 15.44
C ARG A 652 -5.19 -14.12 16.33
N GLU A 653 -5.50 -15.42 16.43
CA GLU A 653 -4.85 -16.34 17.38
C GLU A 653 -4.63 -17.70 16.73
N HIS A 654 -3.46 -18.30 16.95
CA HIS A 654 -3.06 -19.59 16.38
C HIS A 654 -2.30 -20.45 17.40
N GLY A 655 -2.39 -21.77 17.23
CA GLY A 655 -1.81 -22.74 18.17
C GLY A 655 -2.65 -22.97 19.43
N THR A 656 -2.03 -23.51 20.48
CA THR A 656 -2.71 -23.88 21.73
C THR A 656 -2.12 -23.12 22.91
N ILE A 657 -2.97 -22.42 23.67
CA ILE A 657 -2.56 -21.67 24.87
C ILE A 657 -2.07 -22.65 25.95
N ARG A 658 -0.74 -22.79 26.07
CA ARG A 658 -0.06 -23.61 27.08
C ARG A 658 1.24 -22.94 27.51
N GLY A 659 1.59 -23.10 28.79
CA GLY A 659 2.82 -22.56 29.37
C GLY A 659 2.79 -21.06 29.62
N GLU A 660 3.96 -20.41 29.56
CA GLU A 660 4.13 -18.98 29.86
C GLU A 660 3.81 -18.13 28.62
N LEU A 661 2.97 -17.11 28.79
CA LEU A 661 2.66 -16.10 27.78
C LEU A 661 3.52 -14.85 28.01
N LYS A 662 4.10 -14.31 26.94
CA LYS A 662 4.79 -13.03 26.97
C LYS A 662 4.31 -12.12 25.85
N GLU A 663 4.27 -10.83 26.13
CA GLU A 663 3.73 -9.81 25.22
C GLU A 663 4.83 -8.88 24.68
N PHE A 664 4.62 -8.41 23.46
CA PHE A 664 5.39 -7.38 22.79
C PHE A 664 4.43 -6.32 22.26
N ALA A 665 4.42 -5.14 22.89
CA ALA A 665 3.65 -3.99 22.44
C ALA A 665 4.46 -3.17 21.43
N VAL A 666 3.79 -2.66 20.41
CA VAL A 666 4.34 -1.80 19.37
C VAL A 666 3.75 -0.40 19.57
N ASP A 667 4.58 0.66 19.56
CA ASP A 667 4.17 2.07 19.75
C ASP A 667 3.43 2.63 18.51
N TYR A 668 2.30 2.02 18.18
CA TYR A 668 1.43 2.39 17.08
C TYR A 668 0.81 3.81 17.28
N PRO A 669 0.66 4.64 16.22
CA PRO A 669 0.97 4.40 14.80
C PRO A 669 2.43 4.67 14.40
N LYS A 670 3.27 5.02 15.36
CA LYS A 670 4.59 5.56 15.08
C LYS A 670 5.61 4.46 14.84
N GLU A 671 5.47 3.35 15.55
CA GLU A 671 6.30 2.16 15.37
C GLU A 671 5.52 1.09 14.59
N CYS A 672 6.22 0.40 13.68
CA CYS A 672 5.69 -0.76 12.98
C CYS A 672 6.64 -1.94 13.14
N VAL A 673 6.13 -3.18 13.16
CA VAL A 673 6.99 -4.36 13.00
C VAL A 673 7.45 -4.42 11.54
N ILE A 674 8.74 -4.63 11.30
CA ILE A 674 9.33 -4.67 9.95
C ILE A 674 9.99 -6.02 9.63
N ALA A 675 10.22 -6.84 10.65
CA ALA A 675 10.73 -8.20 10.47
C ALA A 675 10.28 -9.13 11.60
N VAL A 676 10.19 -10.42 11.27
CA VAL A 676 9.89 -11.52 12.18
C VAL A 676 10.98 -12.57 12.02
N GLY A 677 11.75 -12.85 13.04
CA GLY A 677 12.77 -13.90 13.01
C GLY A 677 12.57 -14.93 14.08
N GLY A 678 13.38 -15.98 14.06
CA GLY A 678 13.25 -17.08 15.01
C GLY A 678 14.11 -18.29 14.69
N THR A 679 13.79 -19.40 15.35
CA THR A 679 14.38 -20.72 15.05
C THR A 679 13.31 -21.78 14.92
N TYR A 680 13.59 -22.82 14.14
CA TYR A 680 12.74 -24.01 14.03
C TYR A 680 13.60 -25.28 13.98
N ASP A 681 13.09 -26.37 14.53
CA ASP A 681 13.75 -27.69 14.46
C ASP A 681 12.75 -28.81 14.78
N HIS A 682 13.18 -30.07 14.62
CA HIS A 682 12.45 -31.23 15.10
C HIS A 682 12.32 -31.19 16.63
N VAL A 683 11.10 -31.42 17.12
CA VAL A 683 10.80 -31.55 18.56
C VAL A 683 10.30 -32.96 18.83
N ASP A 684 11.14 -33.77 19.49
CA ASP A 684 10.92 -35.22 19.66
C ASP A 684 9.61 -35.56 20.36
N LEU A 685 9.16 -34.73 21.31
CA LEU A 685 7.88 -34.92 22.00
C LEU A 685 6.68 -34.86 21.04
N TYR A 686 6.76 -34.01 20.02
CA TYR A 686 5.70 -33.80 19.04
C TYR A 686 5.91 -34.61 17.76
N LYS A 687 7.11 -35.19 17.58
CA LYS A 687 7.51 -35.92 16.35
C LYS A 687 7.29 -35.08 15.08
N ALA A 688 7.51 -33.77 15.20
CA ALA A 688 7.26 -32.79 14.15
C ALA A 688 8.33 -31.69 14.19
N VAL A 689 8.52 -31.02 13.06
CA VAL A 689 9.32 -29.79 12.97
C VAL A 689 8.44 -28.62 13.39
N LEU A 690 8.84 -27.87 14.40
CA LEU A 690 8.06 -26.78 14.99
C LEU A 690 8.88 -25.50 15.09
N ILE A 691 8.19 -24.35 15.14
CA ILE A 691 8.82 -23.08 15.51
C ILE A 691 9.22 -23.17 16.98
N LYS A 692 10.52 -23.01 17.24
CA LYS A 692 11.10 -23.08 18.59
C LYS A 692 11.20 -21.73 19.25
N SER A 693 11.50 -20.70 18.47
CA SER A 693 11.56 -19.33 18.98
C SER A 693 11.13 -18.29 17.96
N LEU A 694 10.73 -17.11 18.45
CA LEU A 694 10.35 -15.95 17.66
C LEU A 694 10.94 -14.66 18.25
N PHE A 695 11.28 -13.70 17.41
CA PHE A 695 11.58 -12.32 17.77
C PHE A 695 11.09 -11.38 16.68
N PHE A 696 10.88 -10.11 17.02
CA PHE A 696 10.33 -9.09 16.12
C PHE A 696 11.26 -7.88 16.07
N LYS A 697 11.57 -7.38 14.87
CA LYS A 697 12.27 -6.10 14.70
C LYS A 697 11.28 -5.03 14.29
N THR A 698 11.47 -3.82 14.79
CA THR A 698 10.56 -2.70 14.50
C THR A 698 11.23 -1.61 13.69
N SER A 699 10.42 -0.72 13.11
CA SER A 699 10.87 0.44 12.35
C SER A 699 11.65 1.44 13.20
N TYR A 700 11.52 1.37 14.54
CA TYR A 700 12.36 2.10 15.48
C TYR A 700 13.76 1.48 15.63
N GLY A 701 14.05 0.32 15.04
CA GLY A 701 15.35 -0.33 15.17
C GLY A 701 15.54 -1.09 16.50
N ARG A 702 14.49 -1.25 17.31
CA ARG A 702 14.51 -2.16 18.47
C ARG A 702 14.10 -3.57 18.07
N THR A 703 14.62 -4.55 18.79
CA THR A 703 14.26 -5.98 18.66
C THR A 703 13.55 -6.42 19.93
N SER A 704 12.47 -7.19 19.80
CA SER A 704 11.79 -7.79 20.94
C SER A 704 12.70 -8.77 21.68
N PRO A 705 12.37 -9.16 22.93
CA PRO A 705 12.92 -10.39 23.50
C PRO A 705 12.66 -11.59 22.59
N ILE A 706 13.52 -12.61 22.70
CA ILE A 706 13.28 -13.90 22.05
C ILE A 706 12.18 -14.62 22.84
N PHE A 707 11.08 -14.91 22.19
CA PHE A 707 9.98 -15.74 22.67
C PHE A 707 10.26 -17.21 22.35
N GLY A 708 9.85 -18.14 23.20
CA GLY A 708 10.09 -19.58 23.00
C GLY A 708 11.39 -20.12 23.63
N GLU A 709 12.01 -21.10 22.99
CA GLU A 709 13.24 -21.76 23.48
C GLU A 709 14.50 -20.96 23.09
N THR A 710 15.20 -20.41 24.08
CA THR A 710 16.30 -19.47 23.87
C THR A 710 17.67 -20.13 23.73
N ASN A 711 17.80 -21.41 24.11
CA ASN A 711 19.09 -22.10 24.25
C ASN A 711 19.21 -23.35 23.36
N SER A 712 18.41 -23.45 22.30
CA SER A 712 18.35 -24.68 21.50
C SER A 712 19.06 -24.59 20.15
N SER A 713 19.71 -25.69 19.77
CA SER A 713 20.03 -26.00 18.38
C SER A 713 18.76 -25.96 17.51
N GLY A 714 18.89 -25.41 16.30
CA GLY A 714 17.82 -25.29 15.31
C GLY A 714 18.25 -24.43 14.13
N LYS A 715 17.44 -24.39 13.06
CA LYS A 715 17.69 -23.51 11.90
C LYS A 715 17.11 -22.14 12.17
N GLU A 716 17.92 -21.10 12.01
CA GLU A 716 17.50 -19.71 12.11
C GLU A 716 16.73 -19.27 10.86
N PHE A 717 15.79 -18.34 11.04
CA PHE A 717 15.09 -17.68 9.95
C PHE A 717 14.80 -16.21 10.27
N LEU A 718 14.61 -15.43 9.22
CA LEU A 718 14.19 -14.04 9.26
C LEU A 718 13.26 -13.77 8.07
N LEU A 719 12.05 -13.33 8.37
CA LEU A 719 11.05 -12.85 7.42
C LEU A 719 11.03 -11.32 7.51
N GLU A 720 11.31 -10.63 6.41
CA GLU A 720 11.23 -9.17 6.33
C GLU A 720 10.72 -8.76 4.95
N GLY A 721 10.05 -7.62 4.87
CA GLY A 721 9.65 -7.04 3.59
C GLY A 721 10.86 -6.51 2.83
N ARG A 722 10.85 -6.63 1.50
CA ARG A 722 11.84 -6.15 0.51
C ARG A 722 12.46 -4.80 0.79
N ASN A 723 11.63 -3.87 1.25
CA ASN A 723 12.00 -2.48 1.49
C ASN A 723 11.97 -2.13 2.98
N GLY A 724 11.94 -3.12 3.89
CA GLY A 724 11.71 -2.89 5.31
C GLY A 724 10.29 -2.38 5.59
N GLY A 725 9.32 -2.85 4.81
CA GLY A 725 7.93 -2.45 4.95
C GLY A 725 7.28 -3.01 6.21
N LYS A 726 6.19 -2.37 6.64
CA LYS A 726 5.48 -2.78 7.84
C LYS A 726 4.82 -4.16 7.67
N LEU A 727 4.81 -4.95 8.72
CA LEU A 727 4.09 -6.21 8.84
C LEU A 727 2.58 -5.94 8.85
N LEU A 728 1.87 -6.63 7.96
CA LEU A 728 0.44 -6.47 7.73
C LEU A 728 -0.36 -7.69 8.17
N GLY A 729 0.26 -8.86 8.31
CA GLY A 729 -0.45 -10.10 8.59
C GLY A 729 0.46 -11.30 8.71
N PHE A 730 -0.05 -12.38 9.31
CA PHE A 730 0.61 -13.68 9.38
C PHE A 730 -0.18 -14.74 8.61
N HIS A 731 0.54 -15.71 8.06
CA HIS A 731 -0.04 -16.97 7.58
C HIS A 731 0.87 -18.12 7.99
N GLY A 732 0.41 -19.36 7.89
CA GLY A 732 1.25 -20.49 8.27
C GLY A 732 0.46 -21.75 8.57
N ARG A 733 1.00 -22.55 9.48
CA ARG A 733 0.38 -23.80 9.92
C ARG A 733 0.47 -23.93 11.42
N SER A 734 -0.62 -24.35 12.06
CA SER A 734 -0.63 -24.59 13.50
C SER A 734 -1.54 -25.76 13.88
N GLY A 735 -1.20 -26.42 14.97
CA GLY A 735 -2.03 -27.45 15.60
C GLY A 735 -1.86 -27.40 17.12
N GLN A 736 -1.19 -28.41 17.68
CA GLN A 736 -0.85 -28.41 19.12
C GLN A 736 0.23 -27.36 19.47
N ALA A 737 0.96 -26.87 18.47
CA ALA A 737 1.97 -25.81 18.55
C ALA A 737 2.01 -25.08 17.20
N ILE A 738 2.92 -24.10 17.04
CA ILE A 738 3.14 -23.42 15.76
C ILE A 738 4.10 -24.26 14.91
N ASP A 739 3.57 -24.85 13.84
CA ASP A 739 4.34 -25.69 12.91
C ASP A 739 5.18 -24.83 11.97
N ALA A 740 4.56 -23.84 11.32
CA ALA A 740 5.23 -22.93 10.39
C ALA A 740 4.64 -21.53 10.44
N ILE A 741 5.46 -20.53 10.15
CA ILE A 741 5.06 -19.12 10.13
C ILE A 741 5.58 -18.41 8.88
N GLY A 742 4.71 -17.66 8.24
CA GLY A 742 4.94 -16.76 7.11
C GLY A 742 4.28 -15.41 7.40
N ALA A 743 4.61 -14.39 6.61
CA ALA A 743 4.20 -13.02 6.90
C ALA A 743 3.87 -12.23 5.64
N TYR A 744 2.93 -11.29 5.76
CA TYR A 744 2.62 -10.29 4.75
C TYR A 744 3.28 -8.96 5.12
N PHE A 745 4.06 -8.39 4.22
CA PHE A 745 4.68 -7.08 4.41
C PHE A 745 4.17 -6.06 3.40
N TRP A 746 4.13 -4.81 3.82
CA TRP A 746 3.83 -3.69 2.92
C TRP A 746 4.97 -3.52 1.92
N PRO A 747 4.69 -3.31 0.62
CA PRO A 747 5.75 -3.21 -0.38
C PRO A 747 6.55 -1.90 -0.29
N PHE A 748 6.14 -0.93 0.53
CA PHE A 748 6.85 0.33 0.76
C PHE A 748 7.56 0.34 2.12
N PRO A 749 8.71 1.03 2.24
CA PRO A 749 9.47 1.11 3.49
C PRO A 749 8.62 1.66 4.63
N ALA A 750 8.77 1.07 5.82
CA ALA A 750 8.18 1.60 7.04
C ALA A 750 8.90 2.89 7.46
N PRO A 751 8.19 3.81 8.14
CA PRO A 751 8.81 5.04 8.62
C PRO A 751 9.90 4.72 9.65
N VAL A 752 11.14 5.11 9.36
CA VAL A 752 12.32 4.92 10.21
C VAL A 752 12.72 6.23 10.89
N PRO A 753 13.16 6.21 12.17
CA PRO A 753 13.68 7.38 12.84
C PRO A 753 14.84 8.01 12.07
N GLU A 754 14.84 9.34 11.98
CA GLU A 754 15.94 10.07 11.35
C GLU A 754 17.17 10.04 12.26
N LYS A 755 18.21 9.32 11.84
CA LYS A 755 19.52 9.32 12.49
C LYS A 755 20.32 10.55 12.05
N ARG A 756 20.65 11.43 13.00
CA ARG A 756 21.63 12.51 12.81
C ARG A 756 23.01 12.04 13.22
N GLU A 757 23.98 12.23 12.33
CA GLU A 757 25.38 11.87 12.54
C GLU A 757 25.97 12.52 13.78
N ALA A 758 26.91 11.82 14.41
CA ALA A 758 27.53 12.29 15.64
C ALA A 758 28.47 13.48 15.37
N MET A 759 28.34 14.53 16.16
CA MET A 759 29.19 15.73 16.13
C MET A 759 30.19 15.66 17.28
N GLY A 760 31.47 15.93 17.01
CA GLY A 760 32.53 15.91 18.02
C GLY A 760 33.83 15.26 17.53
N GLY A 761 34.60 14.72 18.47
CA GLY A 761 35.81 13.97 18.23
C GLY A 761 35.58 12.52 17.77
N ASN A 762 36.62 11.97 17.18
CA ASN A 762 36.67 10.63 16.59
C ASN A 762 37.39 9.59 17.47
N MET A 763 37.81 9.99 18.67
CA MET A 763 38.34 9.10 19.71
C MET A 763 37.21 8.45 20.52
N GLY A 764 37.58 7.59 21.47
CA GLY A 764 36.62 6.86 22.32
C GLY A 764 35.91 5.69 21.65
N ASP A 765 35.24 4.89 22.47
CA ASP A 765 34.45 3.73 22.05
C ASP A 765 33.06 4.18 21.62
N ALA A 766 32.52 3.59 20.55
CA ALA A 766 31.18 3.93 20.09
C ALA A 766 30.11 3.48 21.10
N PHE A 767 29.09 4.30 21.30
CA PHE A 767 27.88 3.94 22.03
C PHE A 767 26.64 4.26 21.20
N ASP A 768 25.57 3.48 21.39
CA ASP A 768 24.26 3.72 20.80
C ASP A 768 23.20 3.28 21.80
N ASP A 769 22.38 4.22 22.28
CA ASP A 769 21.33 3.92 23.25
C ASP A 769 20.18 3.11 22.65
N GLY A 770 20.05 3.15 21.32
CA GLY A 770 18.87 2.71 20.58
C GLY A 770 17.77 3.77 20.58
N VAL A 771 16.59 3.36 20.16
CA VAL A 771 15.41 4.23 19.97
C VAL A 771 14.36 3.88 21.01
N PHE A 772 13.82 4.92 21.65
CA PHE A 772 12.84 4.84 22.73
C PHE A 772 11.63 5.72 22.44
N ASP A 773 10.55 5.56 23.23
CA ASP A 773 9.32 6.34 23.05
C ASP A 773 9.59 7.82 23.29
N SER A 774 10.39 8.17 24.31
CA SER A 774 10.76 9.55 24.68
C SER A 774 11.94 9.60 25.63
N VAL A 775 12.52 10.79 25.80
CA VAL A 775 13.35 11.13 26.96
C VAL A 775 12.46 11.66 28.10
N LYS A 776 12.66 11.16 29.32
CA LYS A 776 12.04 11.64 30.57
C LYS A 776 12.97 12.56 31.36
N LYS A 777 14.26 12.23 31.41
CA LYS A 777 15.24 13.00 32.17
C LYS A 777 16.62 12.85 31.57
N ILE A 778 17.40 13.91 31.62
CA ILE A 778 18.81 13.91 31.27
C ILE A 778 19.61 14.37 32.47
N ILE A 779 20.70 13.66 32.77
CA ILE A 779 21.68 14.00 33.79
C ILE A 779 23.03 14.12 33.09
N VAL A 780 23.65 15.29 33.17
CA VAL A 780 24.94 15.56 32.53
C VAL A 780 25.96 15.93 33.60
N GLY A 781 27.12 15.26 33.56
CA GLY A 781 28.27 15.58 34.39
C GLY A 781 29.29 16.41 33.64
N LYS A 782 29.97 17.29 34.37
CA LYS A 782 31.05 18.14 33.85
C LYS A 782 32.35 17.83 34.56
N ASP A 783 33.43 17.72 33.79
CA ASP A 783 34.79 17.68 34.33
C ASP A 783 35.78 18.44 33.44
N LEU A 784 36.76 19.11 34.05
CA LEU A 784 37.89 19.79 33.38
C LEU A 784 37.53 20.59 32.11
N GLY A 785 36.37 21.24 32.10
CA GLY A 785 35.93 22.10 30.99
C GLY A 785 35.19 21.38 29.85
N CYS A 786 34.79 20.12 30.02
CA CYS A 786 34.03 19.36 29.03
C CYS A 786 32.92 18.52 29.68
N VAL A 787 32.08 17.91 28.83
CA VAL A 787 31.03 16.98 29.26
C VAL A 787 31.67 15.62 29.55
N SER A 788 31.70 15.24 30.82
CA SER A 788 32.37 14.01 31.28
C SER A 788 31.46 12.81 31.36
N TYR A 789 30.15 13.04 31.50
CA TYR A 789 29.17 11.99 31.79
C TYR A 789 27.80 12.38 31.25
N ILE A 790 27.06 11.40 30.71
CA ILE A 790 25.66 11.57 30.31
C ILE A 790 24.88 10.34 30.78
N LYS A 791 23.78 10.57 31.48
CA LYS A 791 22.79 9.57 31.83
C LYS A 791 21.41 10.03 31.39
N ILE A 792 20.65 9.13 30.79
CA ILE A 792 19.36 9.44 30.19
C ILE A 792 18.37 8.42 30.70
N GLU A 793 17.26 8.92 31.22
CA GLU A 793 16.08 8.12 31.55
C GLU A 793 15.12 8.23 30.36
N TYR A 794 14.93 7.12 29.66
CA TYR A 794 14.02 6.97 28.53
C TYR A 794 12.69 6.37 28.97
N ALA A 795 11.62 6.76 28.30
CA ALA A 795 10.34 6.07 28.34
C ALA A 795 10.33 4.95 27.29
N LYS A 796 9.91 3.75 27.68
CA LYS A 796 9.72 2.63 26.77
C LYS A 796 8.65 1.69 27.29
N ASP A 797 7.59 1.49 26.51
CA ASP A 797 6.45 0.62 26.84
C ASP A 797 5.85 0.94 28.23
N GLY A 798 5.71 2.23 28.55
CA GLY A 798 5.22 2.71 29.85
C GLY A 798 6.21 2.59 31.02
N LYS A 799 7.38 1.95 30.83
CA LYS A 799 8.45 1.82 31.82
C LYS A 799 9.55 2.87 31.63
N THR A 800 10.41 3.02 32.62
CA THR A 800 11.62 3.87 32.54
C THR A 800 12.84 2.98 32.31
N GLU A 801 13.51 3.13 31.16
CA GLU A 801 14.82 2.54 30.91
C GLU A 801 15.90 3.59 31.12
N THR A 802 17.06 3.18 31.63
CA THR A 802 18.19 4.07 31.89
C THR A 802 19.39 3.66 31.06
N ARG A 803 20.04 4.65 30.44
CA ARG A 803 21.33 4.49 29.78
C ARG A 803 22.32 5.48 30.37
N GLU A 804 23.55 5.04 30.57
CA GLU A 804 24.61 5.83 31.16
C GLU A 804 25.90 5.62 30.38
N HIS A 805 26.59 6.72 30.13
CA HIS A 805 27.84 6.73 29.41
C HIS A 805 28.91 7.37 30.29
N ARG A 806 29.88 6.53 30.68
CA ARG A 806 31.14 6.83 31.39
C ARG A 806 31.02 6.93 32.92
N THR A 807 32.13 7.32 33.56
CA THR A 807 32.30 7.44 35.01
C THR A 807 32.00 8.86 35.49
N ILE A 808 31.19 8.96 36.54
CA ILE A 808 30.84 10.23 37.20
C ILE A 808 32.12 10.90 37.72
N ARG A 809 32.46 12.05 37.14
CA ARG A 809 33.50 12.96 37.63
C ARG A 809 32.94 14.38 37.61
N GLY A 810 32.99 15.04 38.77
CA GLY A 810 32.53 16.42 38.96
C GLY A 810 31.05 16.55 39.32
N GLU A 811 30.50 17.75 39.10
CA GLU A 811 29.12 18.12 39.44
C GLU A 811 28.14 17.56 38.40
N LEU A 812 27.07 16.92 38.88
CA LEU A 812 25.97 16.44 38.06
C LEU A 812 24.86 17.49 38.03
N LYS A 813 24.35 17.78 36.83
CA LYS A 813 23.16 18.61 36.64
C LYS A 813 22.09 17.82 35.91
N GLU A 814 20.86 17.98 36.35
CA GLU A 814 19.71 17.29 35.78
C GLU A 814 18.79 18.25 35.01
N PHE A 815 18.10 17.69 34.02
CA PHE A 815 17.02 18.33 33.29
C PHE A 815 15.90 17.32 33.10
N ALA A 816 14.83 17.51 33.88
CA ALA A 816 13.62 16.72 33.79
C ALA A 816 12.70 17.27 32.69
N VAL A 817 12.18 16.36 31.87
CA VAL A 817 11.19 16.59 30.83
C VAL A 817 9.83 16.20 31.40
N ASP A 818 8.81 17.03 31.22
CA ASP A 818 7.44 16.78 31.68
C ASP A 818 6.75 15.69 30.83
N TYR A 819 7.26 14.47 30.92
CA TYR A 819 6.76 13.31 30.19
C TYR A 819 5.39 12.86 30.74
N PRO A 820 4.40 12.52 29.88
CA PRO A 820 4.48 12.36 28.42
C PRO A 820 4.20 13.63 27.60
N ASN A 821 3.86 14.74 28.25
CA ASN A 821 3.29 15.93 27.62
C ASN A 821 4.36 16.80 26.91
N GLU A 822 5.60 16.74 27.38
CA GLU A 822 6.76 17.40 26.83
C GLU A 822 7.75 16.38 26.24
N CYS A 823 8.41 16.76 25.15
CA CYS A 823 9.50 15.98 24.60
C CYS A 823 10.65 16.86 24.12
N ILE A 824 11.85 16.30 24.01
CA ILE A 824 13.01 17.03 23.48
C ILE A 824 12.89 17.09 21.96
N THR A 825 13.13 18.26 21.37
CA THR A 825 13.03 18.51 19.93
C THR A 825 14.38 18.77 19.27
N SER A 826 15.42 19.09 20.06
CA SER A 826 16.77 19.24 19.55
C SER A 826 17.84 19.07 20.61
N VAL A 827 19.04 18.70 20.13
CA VAL A 827 20.27 18.55 20.93
C VAL A 827 21.32 19.49 20.35
N GLY A 828 21.77 20.47 21.10
CA GLY A 828 22.81 21.40 20.65
C GLY A 828 23.97 21.46 21.63
N GLY A 829 25.06 22.12 21.22
CA GLY A 829 26.24 22.24 22.05
C GLY A 829 27.46 22.77 21.30
N SER A 830 28.62 22.59 21.90
CA SER A 830 29.92 22.91 21.30
C SER A 830 30.92 21.78 21.52
N TYR A 831 31.86 21.62 20.60
CA TYR A 831 32.99 20.70 20.77
C TYR A 831 34.31 21.36 20.35
N GLY A 832 35.40 20.95 20.98
CA GLY A 832 36.70 21.58 20.82
C GLY A 832 37.83 20.75 21.39
N HIS A 833 39.07 21.19 21.13
CA HIS A 833 40.26 20.50 21.63
C HIS A 833 40.50 20.84 23.10
N VAL A 834 40.39 19.83 23.98
CA VAL A 834 40.60 19.99 25.42
C VAL A 834 42.03 19.58 25.77
N ASN A 835 42.89 20.57 26.02
CA ASN A 835 44.35 20.37 26.19
C ASN A 835 44.72 19.35 27.28
N LEU A 836 43.95 19.27 28.36
CA LEU A 836 44.16 18.30 29.44
C LEU A 836 43.94 16.85 28.99
N TYR A 837 43.00 16.63 28.07
CA TYR A 837 42.68 15.31 27.52
C TYR A 837 43.39 15.02 26.19
N LYS A 838 44.03 16.04 25.58
CA LYS A 838 44.70 15.95 24.26
C LYS A 838 43.78 15.35 23.17
N ALA A 839 42.49 15.67 23.24
CA ALA A 839 41.46 15.14 22.35
C ALA A 839 40.40 16.21 22.05
N VAL A 840 39.67 16.03 20.95
CA VAL A 840 38.48 16.82 20.62
C VAL A 840 37.29 16.22 21.36
N LEU A 841 36.65 16.99 22.22
CA LEU A 841 35.58 16.53 23.12
C LEU A 841 34.37 17.45 23.04
N ILE A 842 33.21 16.95 23.46
CA ILE A 842 32.02 17.76 23.70
C ILE A 842 32.29 18.67 24.90
N GLU A 843 32.34 19.97 24.67
CA GLU A 843 32.61 20.99 25.68
C GLU A 843 31.34 21.45 26.36
N SER A 844 30.23 21.50 25.62
CA SER A 844 28.92 21.88 26.15
C SER A 844 27.76 21.16 25.47
N LEU A 845 26.63 21.03 26.19
CA LEU A 845 25.36 20.52 25.68
C LEU A 845 24.19 21.35 26.18
N PHE A 846 23.15 21.47 25.36
CA PHE A 846 21.83 21.94 25.76
C PHE A 846 20.74 21.20 24.96
N PHE A 847 19.53 21.16 25.51
CA PHE A 847 18.38 20.49 24.91
C PHE A 847 17.23 21.48 24.78
N LYS A 848 16.54 21.48 23.64
CA LYS A 848 15.28 22.22 23.48
C LYS A 848 14.10 21.26 23.54
N THR A 849 12.96 21.73 24.04
CA THR A 849 11.75 20.90 24.18
C THR A 849 10.60 21.39 23.33
N SER A 850 9.58 20.55 23.15
CA SER A 850 8.32 20.86 22.49
C SER A 850 7.53 21.97 23.20
N TYR A 851 7.83 22.25 24.47
CA TYR A 851 7.28 23.38 25.22
C TYR A 851 8.05 24.68 24.99
N GLY A 852 9.11 24.67 24.17
CA GLY A 852 9.94 25.83 23.90
C GLY A 852 10.96 26.11 25.02
N ARG A 853 11.07 25.24 26.02
CA ARG A 853 12.09 25.34 27.08
C ARG A 853 13.46 24.96 26.51
N THR A 854 14.49 25.64 26.96
CA THR A 854 15.89 25.25 26.72
C THR A 854 16.50 24.86 28.05
N SER A 855 17.15 23.70 28.12
CA SER A 855 17.87 23.28 29.31
C SER A 855 18.98 24.28 29.66
N PRO A 856 19.49 24.29 30.90
CA PRO A 856 20.77 24.91 31.19
C PRO A 856 21.85 24.37 30.24
N ILE A 857 22.84 25.20 29.93
CA ILE A 857 24.03 24.74 29.22
C ILE A 857 24.82 23.87 30.20
N PHE A 858 24.95 22.59 29.88
CA PHE A 858 25.81 21.64 30.56
C PHE A 858 27.24 21.78 30.02
N GLY A 859 28.25 21.68 30.87
CA GLY A 859 29.66 21.83 30.46
C GLY A 859 30.23 23.25 30.64
N SER A 860 31.07 23.71 29.71
CA SER A 860 31.73 25.03 29.79
C SER A 860 30.83 26.16 29.29
N SER A 861 30.65 27.20 30.12
CA SER A 861 29.65 28.26 29.91
C SER A 861 30.25 29.65 29.61
N GLY A 862 31.38 29.73 28.89
CA GLY A 862 31.98 31.04 28.56
C GLY A 862 32.95 30.97 27.39
N ASN A 863 32.87 31.97 26.49
CA ASN A 863 33.74 32.23 25.31
C ASN A 863 34.57 31.03 24.87
N VAL A 864 33.91 30.03 24.31
CA VAL A 864 34.53 28.77 23.91
C VAL A 864 35.04 28.92 22.48
N ALA A 865 36.33 28.67 22.25
CA ALA A 865 36.94 28.67 20.91
C ALA A 865 36.53 27.46 20.04
N GLY A 866 35.62 26.61 20.54
CA GLY A 866 35.13 25.38 19.90
C GLY A 866 34.03 25.62 18.86
N LYS A 867 33.71 24.58 18.09
CA LYS A 867 32.70 24.60 17.03
C LYS A 867 31.32 24.26 17.58
N GLU A 868 30.34 25.12 17.32
CA GLU A 868 28.95 24.89 17.70
C GLU A 868 28.25 23.88 16.78
N PHE A 869 27.26 23.16 17.32
CA PHE A 869 26.40 22.26 16.57
C PHE A 869 24.97 22.25 17.11
N LEU A 870 24.04 21.85 16.24
CA LEU A 870 22.63 21.65 16.55
C LEU A 870 22.11 20.46 15.74
N LEU A 871 21.57 19.46 16.43
CA LEU A 871 20.94 18.27 15.86
C LEU A 871 19.41 18.44 15.96
N GLU A 872 18.74 18.47 14.80
CA GLU A 872 17.30 18.64 14.65
C GLU A 872 16.78 17.73 13.53
N GLY A 873 15.56 17.18 13.64
CA GLY A 873 14.93 16.46 12.52
C GLY A 873 14.65 17.39 11.33
N LYS A 874 14.71 16.89 10.08
CA LYS A 874 14.50 17.66 8.83
C LYS A 874 13.23 18.50 8.83
N ASN A 875 12.16 17.99 9.44
CA ASN A 875 10.85 18.66 9.53
C ASN A 875 10.48 18.97 10.99
N GLY A 876 11.46 19.11 11.88
CA GLY A 876 11.26 18.99 13.32
C GLY A 876 11.04 17.53 13.75
N GLY A 877 11.17 17.26 15.04
CA GLY A 877 11.01 15.89 15.51
C GLY A 877 11.19 15.70 17.01
N LYS A 878 10.64 14.62 17.54
CA LYS A 878 10.86 14.18 18.93
C LYS A 878 12.16 13.39 19.02
N LEU A 879 13.02 13.73 19.98
CA LEU A 879 14.23 12.96 20.29
C LEU A 879 13.83 11.60 20.90
N LEU A 880 14.27 10.54 20.24
CA LEU A 880 14.00 9.16 20.64
C LEU A 880 15.21 8.49 21.29
N GLY A 881 16.43 8.93 21.00
CA GLY A 881 17.65 8.24 21.44
C GLY A 881 18.92 9.02 21.12
N LEU A 882 20.01 8.71 21.82
CA LEU A 882 21.34 9.26 21.53
C LEU A 882 22.32 8.16 21.12
N HIS A 883 23.26 8.52 20.26
CA HIS A 883 24.42 7.68 19.93
C HIS A 883 25.67 8.55 19.91
N GLY A 884 26.86 7.98 19.85
CA GLY A 884 28.07 8.78 19.87
C GLY A 884 29.31 7.99 20.18
N ARG A 885 30.29 8.67 20.79
CA ARG A 885 31.58 8.09 21.16
C ARG A 885 32.02 8.54 22.55
N SER A 886 32.61 7.60 23.28
CA SER A 886 33.11 7.80 24.61
C SER A 886 34.38 7.00 24.97
N GLY A 887 35.54 7.65 25.18
CA GLY A 887 36.73 7.25 25.97
C GLY A 887 36.86 7.86 27.39
N GLN A 888 37.54 9.02 27.59
CA GLN A 888 37.78 9.67 28.92
C GLN A 888 36.82 10.82 29.34
N ALA A 889 36.36 11.66 28.40
CA ALA A 889 35.14 12.50 28.51
C ALA A 889 34.43 12.57 27.14
N ILE A 890 33.11 12.82 27.05
CA ILE A 890 32.27 12.55 25.84
C ILE A 890 32.93 13.11 24.57
N ASP A 891 33.24 12.23 23.61
CA ASP A 891 34.01 12.59 22.42
C ASP A 891 33.08 13.17 21.36
N ALA A 892 31.98 12.46 21.06
CA ALA A 892 30.98 12.88 20.09
C ALA A 892 29.56 12.47 20.49
N ILE A 893 28.56 13.20 19.98
CA ILE A 893 27.15 12.92 20.21
C ILE A 893 26.32 13.10 18.93
N GLY A 894 25.45 12.13 18.67
CA GLY A 894 24.44 12.07 17.62
C GLY A 894 23.07 11.75 18.21
N ALA A 895 22.02 11.83 17.40
CA ALA A 895 20.65 11.74 17.89
C ALA A 895 19.70 11.06 16.89
N TYR A 896 18.68 10.38 17.41
CA TYR A 896 17.56 9.83 16.64
C TYR A 896 16.32 10.71 16.83
N PHE A 897 15.66 11.11 15.73
CA PHE A 897 14.44 11.92 15.75
C PHE A 897 13.24 11.24 15.06
N TRP A 898 12.03 11.46 15.59
CA TRP A 898 10.78 11.08 14.94
C TRP A 898 10.02 12.30 14.42
N SER A 899 9.49 12.23 13.19
CA SER A 899 8.66 13.32 12.64
C SER A 899 7.35 13.46 13.44
N VAL A 900 7.07 14.65 13.98
CA VAL A 900 5.84 14.91 14.76
C VAL A 900 4.68 15.19 13.79
N PRO A 901 3.47 14.62 14.03
CA PRO A 901 2.28 14.95 13.24
C PRO A 901 1.87 16.43 13.41
N ALA A 902 1.08 16.94 12.47
CA ALA A 902 0.51 18.28 12.56
C ALA A 902 -0.44 18.44 13.78
N PRO A 903 -0.62 19.66 14.32
CA PRO A 903 -1.58 19.95 15.38
C PRO A 903 -2.99 19.42 15.09
N GLU A 904 -3.61 18.84 16.11
CA GLU A 904 -5.00 18.41 16.07
C GLU A 904 -5.93 19.61 16.16
N LYS A 905 -6.87 19.72 15.22
CA LYS A 905 -7.92 20.73 15.25
C LYS A 905 -9.20 20.09 15.79
N ILE A 906 -9.76 20.66 16.86
CA ILE A 906 -11.07 20.28 17.39
C ILE A 906 -12.10 21.30 16.93
N GLU A 907 -13.14 20.81 16.26
CA GLU A 907 -14.18 21.66 15.67
C GLU A 907 -14.92 22.50 16.72
N ALA A 908 -15.40 23.67 16.29
CA ALA A 908 -16.00 24.63 17.20
C ALA A 908 -17.38 24.18 17.68
N MET A 909 -17.63 24.28 18.99
CA MET A 909 -18.92 24.01 19.62
C MET A 909 -19.60 25.32 20.00
N GLY A 910 -20.91 25.43 19.78
CA GLY A 910 -21.68 26.63 20.08
C GLY A 910 -22.77 26.94 19.05
N GLY A 911 -23.10 28.22 18.91
CA GLY A 911 -24.02 28.74 17.92
C GLY A 911 -23.39 28.98 16.54
N ASN A 912 -24.26 28.99 15.52
CA ASN A 912 -23.85 29.16 14.13
C ASN A 912 -23.90 30.63 13.66
N MET A 913 -24.16 31.56 14.57
CA MET A 913 -24.21 33.00 14.30
C MET A 913 -22.80 33.61 14.41
N GLY A 914 -22.66 34.92 14.20
CA GLY A 914 -21.36 35.62 14.26
C GLY A 914 -20.46 35.42 13.04
N VAL A 915 -19.29 36.07 13.04
CA VAL A 915 -18.23 35.97 12.03
C VAL A 915 -17.21 34.92 12.48
N ALA A 916 -16.80 34.05 11.57
CA ALA A 916 -15.80 33.04 11.87
C ALA A 916 -14.43 33.67 12.12
N PHE A 917 -13.69 33.16 13.09
CA PHE A 917 -12.32 33.54 13.36
C PHE A 917 -11.44 32.29 13.49
N ASP A 918 -10.17 32.43 13.16
CA ASP A 918 -9.14 31.41 13.33
C ASP A 918 -7.82 32.12 13.63
N ASP A 919 -7.29 31.90 14.83
CA ASP A 919 -6.04 32.53 15.26
C ASP A 919 -4.82 31.91 14.57
N GLY A 920 -4.95 30.67 14.10
CA GLY A 920 -3.85 29.81 13.65
C GLY A 920 -3.14 29.08 14.79
N VAL A 921 -2.02 28.43 14.46
CA VAL A 921 -1.21 27.65 15.40
C VAL A 921 -0.03 28.48 15.88
N PHE A 922 0.16 28.51 17.20
CA PHE A 922 1.27 29.19 17.90
C PHE A 922 2.10 28.20 18.74
N ASP A 923 3.18 28.68 19.36
CA ASP A 923 4.02 27.87 20.25
C ASP A 923 3.34 27.57 21.58
N GLY A 924 2.33 28.36 21.98
CA GLY A 924 1.47 28.12 23.14
C GLY A 924 0.83 29.39 23.69
N VAL A 925 0.03 29.26 24.75
CA VAL A 925 -0.75 30.35 25.34
C VAL A 925 -0.11 30.83 26.65
N LYS A 926 0.13 32.14 26.77
CA LYS A 926 0.66 32.79 27.98
C LYS A 926 -0.43 33.36 28.87
N LYS A 927 -1.50 33.89 28.28
CA LYS A 927 -2.57 34.56 29.03
C LYS A 927 -3.86 34.53 28.25
N ILE A 928 -4.97 34.35 28.95
CA ILE A 928 -6.32 34.51 28.41
C ILE A 928 -7.06 35.56 29.25
N ILE A 929 -7.76 36.48 28.57
CA ILE A 929 -8.62 37.48 29.18
C ILE A 929 -10.03 37.25 28.63
N VAL A 930 -11.00 37.04 29.51
CA VAL A 930 -12.40 36.75 29.13
C VAL A 930 -13.32 37.82 29.69
N GLY A 931 -14.19 38.36 28.84
CA GLY A 931 -15.27 39.28 29.20
C GLY A 931 -16.63 38.59 29.23
N LYS A 932 -17.47 38.98 30.20
CA LYS A 932 -18.86 38.51 30.31
C LYS A 932 -19.85 39.64 30.02
N ASP A 933 -20.99 39.29 29.43
CA ASP A 933 -22.14 40.20 29.27
C ASP A 933 -23.45 39.40 29.29
N LEU A 934 -24.49 39.92 29.93
CA LEU A 934 -25.88 39.42 29.93
C LEU A 934 -26.04 37.88 29.81
N GLY A 935 -25.37 37.12 30.68
CA GLY A 935 -25.49 35.64 30.73
C GLY A 935 -24.63 34.86 29.74
N CYS A 936 -23.64 35.50 29.10
CA CYS A 936 -22.73 34.85 28.15
C CYS A 936 -21.29 35.38 28.22
N VAL A 937 -20.39 34.70 27.51
CA VAL A 937 -19.04 35.15 27.23
C VAL A 937 -19.09 36.12 26.05
N SER A 938 -18.83 37.39 26.32
CA SER A 938 -18.94 38.45 25.32
C SER A 938 -17.65 38.70 24.56
N TYR A 939 -16.50 38.42 25.18
CA TYR A 939 -15.17 38.75 24.66
C TYR A 939 -14.12 37.74 25.11
N ILE A 940 -13.14 37.47 24.26
CA ILE A 940 -11.94 36.71 24.62
C ILE A 940 -10.71 37.34 23.95
N LYS A 941 -9.62 37.46 24.71
CA LYS A 941 -8.31 37.90 24.22
C LYS A 941 -7.25 36.92 24.69
N ILE A 942 -6.36 36.54 23.78
CA ILE A 942 -5.32 35.55 24.01
C ILE A 942 -3.96 36.15 23.68
N GLU A 943 -3.02 35.98 24.59
CA GLU A 943 -1.60 36.25 24.38
C GLU A 943 -0.90 34.92 24.07
N TYR A 944 -0.48 34.76 22.82
CA TYR A 944 0.26 33.61 22.31
C TYR A 944 1.76 33.88 22.28
N GLU A 945 2.57 32.82 22.39
CA GLU A 945 3.99 32.85 22.05
C GLU A 945 4.19 32.36 20.61
N LYS A 946 5.00 33.08 19.82
CA LYS A 946 5.51 32.65 18.51
C LYS A 946 6.95 33.08 18.31
N ASN A 947 7.87 32.15 18.13
CA ASN A 947 9.29 32.43 17.90
C ASN A 947 9.89 33.39 18.96
N LYS A 948 9.57 33.16 20.24
CA LYS A 948 9.99 34.01 21.39
C LYS A 948 9.39 35.43 21.42
N LYS A 949 8.35 35.70 20.63
CA LYS A 949 7.60 36.96 20.64
C LYS A 949 6.15 36.73 21.07
N ILE A 950 5.61 37.71 21.79
CA ILE A 950 4.20 37.69 22.19
C ILE A 950 3.35 38.24 21.05
N GLU A 951 2.40 37.44 20.60
CA GLU A 951 1.34 37.87 19.67
C GLU A 951 -0.01 37.86 20.39
N THR A 952 -0.88 38.77 20.00
CA THR A 952 -2.20 38.91 20.64
C THR A 952 -3.31 38.77 19.61
N ARG A 953 -4.37 38.08 19.99
CA ARG A 953 -5.62 37.93 19.23
C ARG A 953 -6.81 38.20 20.13
N GLU A 954 -7.87 38.78 19.59
CA GLU A 954 -9.07 39.14 20.34
C GLU A 954 -10.34 38.97 19.52
N HIS A 955 -11.41 38.51 20.17
CA HIS A 955 -12.69 38.16 19.54
C HIS A 955 -13.86 38.58 20.44
N GLY A 956 -15.01 38.89 19.83
CA GLY A 956 -16.20 39.37 20.53
C GLY A 956 -16.18 40.86 20.88
N THR A 957 -17.08 41.29 21.79
CA THR A 957 -17.26 42.68 22.18
C THR A 957 -17.08 42.88 23.69
N ILE A 958 -16.29 43.88 24.08
CA ILE A 958 -16.10 44.29 25.47
C ILE A 958 -17.33 45.07 25.93
N ARG A 959 -18.12 44.50 26.84
CA ARG A 959 -19.34 45.13 27.39
C ARG A 959 -19.47 45.07 28.91
N GLY A 960 -18.64 44.25 29.56
CA GLY A 960 -18.66 44.06 31.01
C GLY A 960 -17.26 43.86 31.60
N GLU A 961 -17.20 43.25 32.77
CA GLU A 961 -15.97 42.99 33.52
C GLU A 961 -15.08 41.98 32.77
N LEU A 962 -13.80 42.34 32.62
CA LEU A 962 -12.75 41.47 32.09
C LEU A 962 -12.06 40.74 33.23
N LYS A 963 -11.90 39.43 33.10
CA LYS A 963 -11.13 38.61 34.03
C LYS A 963 -10.01 37.91 33.30
N GLU A 964 -8.86 37.84 33.95
CA GLU A 964 -7.66 37.23 33.38
C GLU A 964 -7.36 35.85 33.98
N PHE A 965 -6.75 35.02 33.15
CA PHE A 965 -6.13 33.75 33.49
C PHE A 965 -4.71 33.75 32.93
N ALA A 966 -3.73 33.98 33.81
CA ALA A 966 -2.32 33.86 33.46
C ALA A 966 -1.90 32.38 33.54
N VAL A 967 -1.22 31.95 32.48
CA VAL A 967 -0.58 30.64 32.37
C VAL A 967 0.90 30.85 32.64
N ASP A 968 1.51 30.03 33.51
CA ASP A 968 2.94 30.07 33.82
C ASP A 968 3.80 29.52 32.65
N TYR A 969 3.65 30.11 31.46
CA TYR A 969 4.32 29.68 30.24
C TYR A 969 5.81 30.05 30.28
N PRO A 970 6.74 29.16 29.87
CA PRO A 970 6.51 27.89 29.15
C PRO A 970 6.36 26.64 30.05
N TYR A 971 6.27 26.80 31.37
CA TYR A 971 6.26 25.68 32.32
C TYR A 971 4.87 25.05 32.49
N GLU A 972 3.82 25.87 32.37
CA GLU A 972 2.42 25.47 32.37
C GLU A 972 1.83 25.71 30.97
N CYS A 973 0.97 24.81 30.52
CA CYS A 973 0.18 25.00 29.30
C CYS A 973 -1.27 24.60 29.53
N ILE A 974 -2.19 25.18 28.75
CA ILE A 974 -3.59 24.77 28.77
C ILE A 974 -3.72 23.44 28.03
N THR A 975 -4.36 22.44 28.64
CA THR A 975 -4.57 21.10 28.08
C THR A 975 -6.03 20.86 27.71
N SER A 976 -6.95 21.67 28.25
CA SER A 976 -8.35 21.64 27.85
C SER A 976 -9.08 22.96 28.01
N VAL A 977 -10.13 23.10 27.20
CA VAL A 977 -11.08 24.22 27.24
C VAL A 977 -12.45 23.62 27.48
N GLY A 978 -13.04 23.87 28.64
CA GLY A 978 -14.40 23.43 28.98
C GLY A 978 -15.35 24.61 29.08
N GLY A 979 -16.64 24.33 29.07
CA GLY A 979 -17.65 25.37 29.20
C GLY A 979 -19.08 24.88 28.99
N SER A 980 -19.98 25.85 28.81
CA SER A 980 -21.37 25.60 28.44
C SER A 980 -21.81 26.57 27.35
N TYR A 981 -22.76 26.14 26.53
CA TYR A 981 -23.40 26.98 25.53
C TYR A 981 -24.89 26.67 25.46
N ASP A 982 -25.71 27.70 25.26
CA ASP A 982 -27.16 27.56 25.09
C ASP A 982 -27.75 28.82 24.45
N HIS A 983 -29.05 28.78 24.15
CA HIS A 983 -29.81 29.95 23.75
C HIS A 983 -29.79 31.04 24.84
N VAL A 984 -29.47 32.27 24.44
CA VAL A 984 -29.52 33.45 25.31
C VAL A 984 -30.59 34.40 24.78
N ASP A 985 -31.71 34.48 25.49
CA ASP A 985 -32.93 35.14 25.02
C ASP A 985 -32.73 36.61 24.64
N LEU A 986 -31.85 37.32 25.36
CA LEU A 986 -31.55 38.72 25.07
C LEU A 986 -30.84 38.91 23.72
N TYR A 987 -30.01 37.94 23.31
CA TYR A 987 -29.31 37.98 22.03
C TYR A 987 -30.06 37.21 20.93
N LYS A 988 -31.09 36.45 21.28
CA LYS A 988 -31.85 35.58 20.37
C LYS A 988 -30.94 34.65 19.56
N ALA A 989 -29.88 34.15 20.20
CA ALA A 989 -28.85 33.32 19.60
C ALA A 989 -28.33 32.30 20.59
N VAL A 990 -27.81 31.18 20.08
CA VAL A 990 -27.02 30.22 20.87
C VAL A 990 -25.62 30.80 21.04
N LEU A 991 -25.18 31.00 22.29
CA LEU A 991 -23.90 31.62 22.62
C LEU A 991 -23.13 30.76 23.62
N ILE A 992 -21.81 30.97 23.67
CA ILE A 992 -20.98 30.44 24.76
C ILE A 992 -21.40 31.14 26.05
N LYS A 993 -22.00 30.37 26.96
CA LYS A 993 -22.45 30.87 28.26
C LYS A 993 -21.31 30.94 29.27
N SER A 994 -20.43 29.94 29.26
CA SER A 994 -19.30 29.89 30.16
C SER A 994 -18.07 29.21 29.55
N LEU A 995 -16.89 29.57 30.05
CA LEU A 995 -15.61 28.94 29.73
C LEU A 995 -14.78 28.71 30.99
N PHE A 996 -14.02 27.64 31.01
CA PHE A 996 -12.93 27.40 31.95
C PHE A 996 -11.80 26.64 31.26
N PHE A 997 -10.60 26.75 31.81
CA PHE A 997 -9.38 26.17 31.25
C PHE A 997 -8.76 25.24 32.27
N LYS A 998 -8.34 24.04 31.84
CA LYS A 998 -7.48 23.16 32.63
C LYS A 998 -6.05 23.24 32.10
N THR A 999 -5.08 23.16 33.00
CA THR A 999 -3.66 23.24 32.66
C THR A 999 -2.92 21.94 32.93
N SER A 1000 -1.71 21.81 32.38
CA SER A 1000 -0.79 20.69 32.62
C SER A 1000 -0.41 20.54 34.10
N TYR A 1001 -0.50 21.61 34.89
CA TYR A 1001 -0.30 21.57 36.35
C TYR A 1001 -1.52 21.08 37.13
N GLY A 1002 -2.59 20.64 36.45
CA GLY A 1002 -3.83 20.24 37.08
C GLY A 1002 -4.64 21.42 37.64
N ARG A 1003 -4.26 22.67 37.36
CA ARG A 1003 -5.05 23.85 37.73
C ARG A 1003 -6.27 23.94 36.83
N THR A 1004 -7.40 24.30 37.43
CA THR A 1004 -8.61 24.71 36.70
C THR A 1004 -8.82 26.19 36.93
N SER A 1005 -9.02 26.97 35.88
CA SER A 1005 -9.34 28.39 35.99
C SER A 1005 -10.70 28.58 36.69
N PRO A 1006 -11.00 29.78 37.22
CA PRO A 1006 -12.38 30.15 37.49
C PRO A 1006 -13.26 29.98 36.24
N ILE A 1007 -14.55 29.73 36.45
CA ILE A 1007 -15.53 29.77 35.36
C ILE A 1007 -15.73 31.24 34.95
N PHE A 1008 -15.44 31.54 33.69
CA PHE A 1008 -15.73 32.80 33.04
C PHE A 1008 -17.12 32.73 32.41
N GLY A 1009 -17.95 33.77 32.57
CA GLY A 1009 -19.34 33.77 32.08
C GLY A 1009 -20.38 33.40 33.14
N GLU A 1010 -21.45 32.70 32.76
CA GLU A 1010 -22.59 32.35 33.62
C GLU A 1010 -22.37 31.03 34.39
N THR A 1011 -22.22 31.12 35.72
CA THR A 1011 -21.81 30.00 36.59
C THR A 1011 -22.91 28.99 36.90
N ASN A 1012 -24.18 29.35 36.69
CA ASN A 1012 -25.36 28.53 37.05
C ASN A 1012 -26.22 28.21 35.82
N SER A 1013 -25.60 27.93 34.67
CA SER A 1013 -26.31 27.75 33.41
C SER A 1013 -26.76 26.29 33.21
N SER A 1014 -28.07 26.07 33.10
CA SER A 1014 -28.61 24.95 32.32
C SER A 1014 -28.21 25.16 30.85
N GLY A 1015 -27.70 24.13 30.19
CA GLY A 1015 -27.26 24.21 28.79
C GLY A 1015 -26.40 23.02 28.35
N ASN A 1016 -26.04 22.99 27.08
CA ASN A 1016 -25.16 21.95 26.53
C ASN A 1016 -23.73 22.18 27.03
N GLN A 1017 -23.07 21.12 27.49
CA GLN A 1017 -21.67 21.19 27.89
C GLN A 1017 -20.76 21.08 26.66
N LEU A 1018 -19.67 21.85 26.66
CA LEU A 1018 -18.58 21.72 25.71
C LEU A 1018 -17.30 21.35 26.45
N MET A 1019 -16.52 20.47 25.83
CA MET A 1019 -15.18 20.12 26.27
C MET A 1019 -14.30 19.91 25.05
N LEU A 1020 -13.24 20.71 24.94
CA LEU A 1020 -12.23 20.62 23.90
C LEU A 1020 -10.94 20.13 24.59
N GLU A 1021 -10.56 18.90 24.30
CA GLU A 1021 -9.39 18.22 24.87
C GLU A 1021 -8.53 17.64 23.76
N GLY A 1022 -7.26 18.04 23.69
CA GLY A 1022 -6.31 17.46 22.74
C GLY A 1022 -6.05 15.99 23.06
N LYS A 1023 -5.94 15.13 22.04
CA LYS A 1023 -5.58 13.72 22.25
C LYS A 1023 -4.29 13.62 23.06
N ASN A 1024 -4.36 12.81 24.11
CA ASN A 1024 -3.26 12.51 25.04
C ASN A 1024 -2.69 13.74 25.76
N GLY A 1025 -3.53 14.73 26.12
CA GLY A 1025 -3.09 15.89 26.90
C GLY A 1025 -2.26 16.90 26.09
N GLY A 1026 -2.50 16.97 24.78
CA GLY A 1026 -1.89 17.96 23.91
C GLY A 1026 -2.05 19.39 24.44
N LYS A 1027 -1.03 20.24 24.30
CA LYS A 1027 -1.12 21.65 24.69
C LYS A 1027 -1.95 22.45 23.70
N LEU A 1028 -2.72 23.42 24.19
CA LEU A 1028 -3.46 24.38 23.40
C LEU A 1028 -2.49 25.31 22.65
N LEU A 1029 -2.61 25.33 21.32
CA LEU A 1029 -1.78 26.11 20.41
C LEU A 1029 -2.51 27.28 19.77
N GLY A 1030 -3.84 27.29 19.80
CA GLY A 1030 -4.63 28.32 19.12
C GLY A 1030 -6.14 28.12 19.33
N PHE A 1031 -6.90 29.20 19.15
CA PHE A 1031 -8.37 29.17 19.11
C PHE A 1031 -8.88 29.42 17.71
N HIS A 1032 -10.03 28.82 17.40
CA HIS A 1032 -10.87 29.21 16.27
C HIS A 1032 -12.33 29.19 16.72
N GLY A 1033 -13.25 29.73 15.93
CA GLY A 1033 -14.65 29.78 16.35
C GLY A 1033 -15.45 30.81 15.59
N ARG A 1034 -16.49 31.33 16.25
CA ARG A 1034 -17.36 32.37 15.70
C ARG A 1034 -17.64 33.42 16.78
N SER A 1035 -17.57 34.69 16.40
CA SER A 1035 -17.92 35.79 17.31
C SER A 1035 -18.64 36.92 16.58
N GLY A 1036 -19.57 37.56 17.28
CA GLY A 1036 -20.30 38.73 16.83
C GLY A 1036 -20.46 39.71 17.99
N GLN A 1037 -21.71 39.91 18.45
CA GLN A 1037 -21.96 40.70 19.66
C GLN A 1037 -21.45 40.01 20.94
N ALA A 1038 -21.26 38.69 20.89
CA ALA A 1038 -20.69 37.84 21.92
C ALA A 1038 -19.91 36.69 21.25
N ILE A 1039 -19.38 35.74 22.03
CA ILE A 1039 -18.76 34.53 21.49
C ILE A 1039 -19.86 33.52 21.16
N ASP A 1040 -20.08 33.26 19.88
CA ASP A 1040 -21.11 32.35 19.38
C ASP A 1040 -20.65 30.89 19.51
N ALA A 1041 -19.43 30.58 19.06
CA ALA A 1041 -18.84 29.24 19.13
C ALA A 1041 -17.33 29.30 19.36
N ILE A 1042 -16.78 28.25 19.97
CA ILE A 1042 -15.35 28.13 20.23
C ILE A 1042 -14.83 26.72 19.90
N GLY A 1043 -13.70 26.68 19.22
CA GLY A 1043 -12.91 25.51 18.86
C GLY A 1043 -11.43 25.78 19.17
N ALA A 1044 -10.59 24.75 19.07
CA ALA A 1044 -9.21 24.83 19.52
C ALA A 1044 -8.26 23.98 18.69
N TYR A 1045 -7.03 24.44 18.55
CA TYR A 1045 -5.89 23.66 18.07
C TYR A 1045 -5.10 23.14 19.25
N PHE A 1046 -4.87 21.83 19.28
CA PHE A 1046 -4.01 21.18 20.25
C PHE A 1046 -2.79 20.57 19.55
N GLY A 1047 -1.61 20.65 20.17
CA GLY A 1047 -0.46 19.89 19.72
C GLY A 1047 -0.68 18.39 19.92
N CYS A 1048 0.08 17.53 19.24
CA CYS A 1048 0.05 16.10 19.55
C CYS A 1048 0.59 15.86 20.97
N GLY A 1049 -0.28 15.44 21.89
CA GLY A 1049 0.14 14.74 23.09
C GLY A 1049 0.56 13.31 22.74
N ASN A 1050 1.53 12.74 23.45
CA ASN A 1050 1.89 11.34 23.29
C ASN A 1050 1.00 10.47 24.18
N GLY A 1051 0.31 9.51 23.56
CA GLY A 1051 -0.54 8.53 24.24
C GLY A 1051 0.22 7.80 25.34
N GLY A 1052 -0.34 7.89 26.53
CA GLY A 1052 0.16 7.26 27.74
C GLY A 1052 -0.87 7.41 28.84
N THR A 1053 -1.99 6.72 28.69
CA THR A 1053 -2.76 6.24 29.85
C THR A 1053 -2.38 4.80 30.11
#